data_AF-A0A1Y3N9Z7-F1
#
_entry.id   AF-A0A1Y3N9Z7-F1
#
_cell.length_a   1.000
_cell.length_b   1.000
_cell.length_c   1.000
_cell.angle_alpha   90.00
_cell.angle_beta   90.00
_cell.angle_gamma   90.00
#
_symmetry.space_group_name_H-M   'P 1'
#
loop_
_entity.id
_entity.type
_entity.pdbx_description
1 polymer ?
#
loop_
_entity_poly.entity_id
_entity_poly.type
_entity_poly.pdbx_seq_one_letter_code
_entity_poly.pdbx_strand_id
1 'polypeptide(L)'
;MKNILKLLNLSIVYILISLIEKSYSQNSLTVNILTEKPDDIHKKDWEIRHTLISNHFKSVNVNNKLLQNVDVKFNFNSDEVMPKRNKNDYENYVKNILNELQGSFYDMIIVDGRFFFSDIAYVESGYIEETFESRKFHQFYIDLSNDIKKESLSYHQSNILKDGYINNHLYGLPYELDFDLLYYHQYNDTTVNEKLDMKLKTWNDLLKIKFNSRETNTLGISLEDDDELLNFFFEYINNQHDLSNGDIGILYSDKNVDLFNSFKQYITEYSSLRIRESLKASLDYVFESFINNESTFLKGKMSHYHYLTQNTNNSTVKATLLPFYHCILNKKYIILNKNSSIDKKILIETALQLSSKKMQLFKAENFGSVPTFDLSQKTKDSDIEMYVKANPKISDIMEKMVPLDIKGIFKGNYSAPFMEIRLLLPQHIRDYLIDDDLKSLTNVFENIKNLVMEKENNIELPINVLYIPMIIFTCFSVFVMILVHKYSNHTHIKIFSPIFCNLIIIGIVMNILSPTFIIKYHTIFKCQFRYVYETIDTCLIIFPMVAITYRIYYIYSNKSKLNIGQRLKNTYLLIIIMVSILIMTMISIGITYYSLKFYLISYGSIETYRHPTCSYEEGQIFDITELEGIKELLIYKLPSQGYFGSRLIYVIKHPQIPSQIDDSYYYDNSNYNVPNSYYLNENGKTTISNYPFSKNTNNNQYSFPKLYNFDNYNKENDYYDSENSKSKLNNENTDYINETKYSES
;
A
#
# COMPACT_ATOMS: atom_id res chain seq x y z
N MET A 1 -58.22 -41.09 -24.34
CA MET A 1 -56.75 -41.20 -24.15
C MET A 1 -55.95 -40.81 -25.39
N LYS A 2 -55.84 -41.61 -26.47
CA LYS A 2 -54.91 -41.35 -27.61
C LYS A 2 -54.85 -39.89 -28.11
N ASN A 3 -56.00 -39.22 -28.28
CA ASN A 3 -56.04 -37.83 -28.77
C ASN A 3 -55.50 -36.81 -27.74
N ILE A 4 -55.69 -37.07 -26.44
CA ILE A 4 -55.13 -36.23 -25.35
C ILE A 4 -53.60 -36.33 -25.35
N LEU A 5 -53.06 -37.54 -25.52
CA LEU A 5 -51.60 -37.75 -25.60
C LEU A 5 -50.98 -37.07 -26.82
N LYS A 6 -51.68 -37.06 -27.98
CA LYS A 6 -51.27 -36.26 -29.14
C LYS A 6 -51.26 -34.76 -28.85
N LEU A 7 -52.27 -34.24 -28.15
CA LEU A 7 -52.36 -32.83 -27.75
C LEU A 7 -51.23 -32.44 -26.79
N LEU A 8 -50.94 -33.29 -25.80
CA LEU A 8 -49.83 -33.09 -24.84
C LEU A 8 -48.46 -33.11 -25.53
N ASN A 9 -48.22 -34.03 -26.47
CA ASN A 9 -46.98 -34.04 -27.22
C ASN A 9 -46.84 -32.81 -28.14
N LEU A 10 -47.95 -32.32 -28.71
CA LEU A 10 -47.96 -31.08 -29.50
C LEU A 10 -47.65 -29.85 -28.65
N SER A 11 -48.21 -29.73 -27.45
CA SER A 11 -47.92 -28.60 -26.56
C SER A 11 -46.48 -28.66 -26.02
N ILE A 12 -45.94 -29.84 -25.71
CA ILE A 12 -44.53 -30.00 -25.32
C ILE A 12 -43.59 -29.59 -26.46
N VAL A 13 -43.87 -29.99 -27.70
CA VAL A 13 -43.09 -29.56 -28.89
C VAL A 13 -43.21 -28.05 -29.11
N TYR A 14 -44.40 -27.47 -28.95
CA TYR A 14 -44.61 -26.01 -29.07
C TYR A 14 -43.83 -25.24 -28.00
N ILE A 15 -43.85 -25.70 -26.74
CA ILE A 15 -43.06 -25.12 -25.64
C ILE A 15 -41.56 -25.21 -25.96
N LEU A 16 -41.06 -26.37 -26.41
CA LEU A 16 -39.66 -26.53 -26.82
C LEU A 16 -39.28 -25.61 -27.99
N ILE A 17 -40.16 -25.40 -28.97
CA ILE A 17 -39.93 -24.45 -30.07
C ILE A 17 -39.88 -23.01 -29.52
N SER A 18 -40.79 -22.61 -28.64
CA SER A 18 -40.77 -21.28 -28.01
C SER A 18 -39.56 -21.04 -27.09
N LEU A 19 -38.90 -22.11 -26.63
CA LEU A 19 -37.61 -22.05 -25.90
C LEU A 19 -36.38 -22.08 -26.83
N ILE A 20 -36.56 -22.47 -28.10
CA ILE A 20 -35.55 -22.44 -29.17
C ILE A 20 -35.61 -21.11 -29.95
N GLU A 21 -36.74 -20.41 -29.91
CA GLU A 21 -36.85 -18.98 -30.21
C GLU A 21 -36.07 -18.15 -29.19
N LYS A 22 -34.74 -18.23 -29.26
CA LYS A 22 -33.87 -17.14 -28.81
C LYS A 22 -34.37 -15.88 -29.49
N SER A 23 -34.96 -14.99 -28.72
CA SER A 23 -35.28 -13.65 -29.19
C SER A 23 -34.00 -12.99 -29.67
N TYR A 24 -33.87 -12.86 -30.99
CA TYR A 24 -32.91 -11.95 -31.63
C TYR A 24 -33.38 -10.50 -31.42
N SER A 25 -33.60 -10.14 -30.15
CA SER A 25 -33.35 -8.78 -29.71
C SER A 25 -31.90 -8.49 -30.06
N GLN A 26 -31.69 -7.50 -30.91
CA GLN A 26 -30.37 -7.03 -31.29
C GLN A 26 -29.82 -6.20 -30.12
N ASN A 27 -29.55 -6.88 -29.01
CA ASN A 27 -29.09 -6.29 -27.75
C ASN A 27 -27.87 -5.42 -28.04
N SER A 28 -28.02 -4.10 -27.89
CA SER A 28 -26.85 -3.24 -27.85
C SER A 28 -26.06 -3.58 -26.59
N LEU A 29 -24.76 -3.75 -26.76
CA LEU A 29 -23.84 -4.07 -25.69
C LEU A 29 -23.42 -2.75 -25.04
N THR A 30 -23.99 -2.45 -23.87
CA THR A 30 -23.62 -1.27 -23.11
C THR A 30 -22.32 -1.52 -22.35
N VAL A 31 -21.28 -0.77 -22.68
CA VAL A 31 -20.05 -0.63 -21.89
C VAL A 31 -20.29 0.45 -20.82
N ASN A 32 -20.22 0.06 -19.55
CA ASN A 32 -20.32 0.98 -18.42
C ASN A 32 -18.95 1.59 -18.10
N ILE A 33 -18.90 2.92 -18.05
CA ILE A 33 -17.69 3.70 -17.79
C ILE A 33 -17.90 4.51 -16.52
N LEU A 34 -17.05 4.31 -15.51
CA LEU A 34 -17.01 5.15 -14.32
C LEU A 34 -16.15 6.40 -14.59
N THR A 35 -16.63 7.56 -14.18
CA THR A 35 -15.85 8.80 -14.11
C THR A 35 -15.88 9.35 -12.68
N GLU A 36 -14.87 10.14 -12.33
CA GLU A 36 -14.95 11.05 -11.18
C GLU A 36 -16.18 11.97 -11.30
N LYS A 37 -16.77 12.36 -10.16
CA LYS A 37 -17.87 13.31 -10.08
C LYS A 37 -17.45 14.68 -10.66
N PRO A 38 -18.29 15.36 -11.46
CA PRO A 38 -17.96 16.67 -12.01
C PRO A 38 -17.78 17.72 -10.91
N ASP A 39 -16.91 18.70 -11.17
CA ASP A 39 -16.89 19.96 -10.43
C ASP A 39 -18.19 20.74 -10.65
N ASP A 40 -18.53 21.63 -9.72
CA ASP A 40 -19.81 22.34 -9.71
C ASP A 40 -20.01 23.27 -10.92
N ILE A 41 -18.91 23.73 -11.53
CA ILE A 41 -18.89 24.49 -12.80
C ILE A 41 -19.42 23.63 -13.95
N HIS A 42 -18.96 22.39 -14.11
CA HIS A 42 -19.38 21.50 -15.19
C HIS A 42 -20.57 20.58 -14.86
N LYS A 43 -20.98 20.50 -13.59
CA LYS A 43 -22.04 19.65 -13.04
C LYS A 43 -23.37 19.72 -13.81
N LYS A 44 -23.77 20.92 -14.27
CA LYS A 44 -25.00 21.13 -15.05
C LYS A 44 -24.93 20.55 -16.47
N ASP A 45 -23.76 20.55 -17.08
CA ASP A 45 -23.54 20.13 -18.46
C ASP A 45 -23.05 18.67 -18.58
N TRP A 46 -22.75 18.00 -17.46
CA TRP A 46 -22.12 16.67 -17.43
C TRP A 46 -22.94 15.60 -18.17
N GLU A 47 -24.26 15.55 -17.99
CA GLU A 47 -25.14 14.58 -18.68
C GLU A 47 -25.19 14.85 -20.19
N ILE A 48 -25.26 16.13 -20.57
CA ILE A 48 -25.31 16.58 -21.97
C ILE A 48 -23.99 16.23 -22.67
N ARG A 49 -22.86 16.55 -22.03
CA ARG A 49 -21.50 16.23 -22.49
C ARG A 49 -21.35 14.74 -22.77
N HIS A 50 -21.69 13.89 -21.82
CA HIS A 50 -21.52 12.44 -21.98
C HIS A 50 -22.54 11.82 -22.95
N THR A 51 -23.78 12.33 -23.01
CA THR A 51 -24.76 11.93 -24.04
C THR A 51 -24.26 12.26 -25.45
N LEU A 52 -23.66 13.43 -25.65
CA LEU A 52 -23.06 13.83 -26.92
C LEU A 52 -21.84 12.97 -27.29
N ILE A 53 -20.96 12.64 -26.32
CA ILE A 53 -19.85 11.69 -26.52
C ILE A 53 -20.37 10.31 -26.93
N SER A 54 -21.39 9.77 -26.25
CA SER A 54 -22.01 8.48 -26.60
C SER A 54 -22.62 8.50 -28.00
N ASN A 55 -23.32 9.58 -28.39
CA ASN A 55 -23.89 9.71 -29.72
C ASN A 55 -22.81 9.85 -30.82
N HIS A 56 -21.73 10.59 -30.55
CA HIS A 56 -20.57 10.68 -31.46
C HIS A 56 -19.90 9.31 -31.61
N PHE A 57 -19.66 8.59 -30.52
CA PHE A 57 -19.11 7.23 -30.53
C PHE A 57 -19.92 6.28 -31.41
N LYS A 58 -21.25 6.25 -31.27
CA LYS A 58 -22.13 5.42 -32.11
C LYS A 58 -22.02 5.80 -33.60
N SER A 59 -22.14 7.10 -33.91
CA SER A 59 -22.14 7.59 -35.31
C SER A 59 -20.82 7.36 -36.05
N VAL A 60 -19.67 7.43 -35.38
CA VAL A 60 -18.36 7.08 -35.97
C VAL A 60 -18.21 5.57 -36.21
N ASN A 61 -18.84 4.74 -35.37
CA ASN A 61 -18.65 3.28 -35.37
C ASN A 61 -19.71 2.47 -36.14
N VAL A 62 -20.66 3.10 -36.85
CA VAL A 62 -21.70 2.41 -37.65
C VAL A 62 -21.11 1.35 -38.62
N ASN A 63 -19.92 1.60 -39.17
CA ASN A 63 -19.24 0.69 -40.10
C ASN A 63 -18.22 -0.25 -39.42
N ASN A 64 -17.99 -0.12 -38.11
CA ASN A 64 -17.04 -0.94 -37.37
C ASN A 64 -17.72 -2.23 -36.91
N LYS A 65 -17.39 -3.37 -37.54
CA LYS A 65 -18.04 -4.67 -37.27
C LYS A 65 -17.97 -5.12 -35.80
N LEU A 66 -17.03 -4.62 -35.00
CA LEU A 66 -16.93 -4.92 -33.58
C LEU A 66 -17.79 -3.97 -32.72
N LEU A 67 -17.95 -2.71 -33.14
CA LEU A 67 -18.59 -1.65 -32.35
C LEU A 67 -19.96 -1.18 -32.86
N GLN A 68 -20.43 -1.66 -34.02
CA GLN A 68 -21.71 -1.27 -34.65
C GLN A 68 -22.96 -1.49 -33.77
N ASN A 69 -22.87 -2.37 -32.76
CA ASN A 69 -23.93 -2.64 -31.78
C ASN A 69 -23.47 -2.31 -30.35
N VAL A 70 -22.43 -1.48 -30.17
CA VAL A 70 -21.85 -1.15 -28.86
C VAL A 70 -22.27 0.26 -28.46
N ASP A 71 -22.85 0.36 -27.27
CA ASP A 71 -23.24 1.60 -26.64
C ASP A 71 -22.25 1.90 -25.50
N VAL A 72 -21.91 3.17 -25.28
CA VAL A 72 -21.10 3.59 -24.11
C VAL A 72 -21.97 4.40 -23.16
N LYS A 73 -21.95 4.06 -21.86
CA LYS A 73 -22.67 4.77 -20.81
C LYS A 73 -21.70 5.23 -19.72
N PHE A 74 -21.61 6.52 -19.52
CA PHE A 74 -20.84 7.12 -18.43
C PHE A 74 -21.72 7.25 -17.18
N ASN A 75 -21.13 7.04 -16.01
CA ASN A 75 -21.74 7.28 -14.69
C ASN A 75 -20.64 7.78 -13.75
N PHE A 76 -21.02 8.45 -12.66
CA PHE A 76 -20.14 8.77 -11.53
C PHE A 76 -20.81 8.27 -10.24
N ASN A 77 -20.06 8.16 -9.14
CA ASN A 77 -20.66 7.83 -7.84
C ASN A 77 -21.43 9.06 -7.30
N SER A 78 -22.75 8.94 -7.15
CA SER A 78 -23.60 9.99 -6.57
C SER A 78 -23.11 10.44 -5.20
N ASP A 79 -22.57 9.50 -4.43
CA ASP A 79 -22.26 9.61 -3.01
C ASP A 79 -20.80 10.05 -2.78
N GLU A 80 -20.03 10.27 -3.86
CA GLU A 80 -18.69 10.86 -3.80
C GLU A 80 -18.77 12.28 -3.19
N VAL A 81 -17.98 12.55 -2.16
CA VAL A 81 -17.87 13.89 -1.57
C VAL A 81 -17.00 14.76 -2.47
N MET A 82 -17.51 15.95 -2.82
CA MET A 82 -16.75 17.01 -3.50
C MET A 82 -16.98 18.34 -2.77
N PRO A 83 -15.93 19.16 -2.55
CA PRO A 83 -14.52 18.80 -2.67
C PRO A 83 -14.11 17.71 -1.66
N LYS A 84 -12.94 17.11 -1.85
CA LYS A 84 -12.35 16.09 -0.96
C LYS A 84 -11.61 16.85 0.15
N ARG A 85 -12.25 17.03 1.31
CA ARG A 85 -11.86 18.00 2.35
C ARG A 85 -10.89 17.47 3.40
N ASN A 86 -10.78 16.14 3.50
CA ASN A 86 -10.00 15.45 4.51
C ASN A 86 -9.67 14.01 4.07
N LYS A 87 -8.70 13.42 4.78
CA LYS A 87 -8.29 12.01 4.73
C LYS A 87 -9.44 11.02 4.44
N ASN A 88 -10.53 11.05 5.22
CA ASN A 88 -11.61 10.06 5.10
C ASN A 88 -12.42 10.21 3.79
N ASP A 89 -12.62 11.44 3.30
CA ASP A 89 -13.32 11.68 2.03
C ASP A 89 -12.52 11.05 0.87
N TYR A 90 -11.19 11.23 0.90
CA TYR A 90 -10.29 10.68 -0.11
C TYR A 90 -10.10 9.15 0.05
N GLU A 91 -10.03 8.61 1.27
CA GLU A 91 -10.06 7.15 1.48
C GLU A 91 -11.33 6.53 0.91
N ASN A 92 -12.49 7.11 1.17
CA ASN A 92 -13.77 6.62 0.65
C ASN A 92 -13.82 6.67 -0.89
N TYR A 93 -13.31 7.74 -1.50
CA TYR A 93 -13.15 7.85 -2.95
C TYR A 93 -12.29 6.71 -3.53
N VAL A 94 -11.11 6.46 -2.95
CA VAL A 94 -10.21 5.36 -3.39
C VAL A 94 -10.85 3.99 -3.15
N LYS A 95 -11.46 3.74 -1.98
CA LYS A 95 -12.18 2.50 -1.66
C LYS A 95 -13.29 2.22 -2.66
N ASN A 96 -14.07 3.22 -3.04
CA ASN A 96 -15.11 3.08 -4.06
C ASN A 96 -14.55 2.69 -5.44
N ILE A 97 -13.47 3.34 -5.91
CA ILE A 97 -12.83 2.96 -7.18
C ILE A 97 -12.28 1.52 -7.13
N LEU A 98 -11.68 1.10 -6.01
CA LEU A 98 -11.15 -0.26 -5.86
C LEU A 98 -12.25 -1.31 -5.77
N ASN A 99 -13.37 -1.02 -5.10
CA ASN A 99 -14.54 -1.91 -5.05
C ASN A 99 -15.12 -2.14 -6.46
N GLU A 100 -15.21 -1.08 -7.28
CA GLU A 100 -15.70 -1.19 -8.66
C GLU A 100 -14.72 -1.87 -9.62
N LEU A 101 -13.41 -1.80 -9.34
CA LEU A 101 -12.36 -2.58 -10.03
C LEU A 101 -12.36 -4.06 -9.63
N GLN A 102 -12.74 -4.39 -8.39
CA GLN A 102 -12.90 -5.77 -7.93
C GLN A 102 -14.22 -6.37 -8.44
N GLY A 103 -15.26 -5.55 -8.55
CA GLY A 103 -16.53 -5.88 -9.18
C GLY A 103 -16.47 -5.93 -10.71
N SER A 104 -17.62 -6.23 -11.31
CA SER A 104 -17.80 -6.34 -12.77
C SER A 104 -18.89 -5.41 -13.33
N PHE A 105 -19.31 -4.42 -12.53
CA PHE A 105 -20.40 -3.50 -12.87
C PHE A 105 -19.95 -2.39 -13.85
N TYR A 106 -18.73 -1.87 -13.64
CA TYR A 106 -18.04 -1.00 -14.60
C TYR A 106 -17.00 -1.78 -15.41
N ASP A 107 -17.01 -1.57 -16.71
CA ASP A 107 -16.09 -2.20 -17.66
C ASP A 107 -14.82 -1.36 -17.87
N MET A 108 -14.95 -0.05 -17.68
CA MET A 108 -13.86 0.92 -17.79
C MET A 108 -13.97 1.96 -16.68
N ILE A 109 -12.83 2.56 -16.33
CA ILE A 109 -12.77 3.70 -15.41
C ILE A 109 -11.88 4.78 -16.01
N ILE A 110 -12.33 6.03 -15.98
CA ILE A 110 -11.52 7.21 -16.30
C ILE A 110 -11.01 7.80 -14.98
N VAL A 111 -9.72 7.64 -14.71
CA VAL A 111 -9.08 8.11 -13.47
C VAL A 111 -8.09 9.24 -13.72
N ASP A 112 -7.85 10.03 -12.68
CA ASP A 112 -6.74 10.96 -12.56
C ASP A 112 -5.38 10.23 -12.58
N GLY A 113 -4.42 10.76 -13.33
CA GLY A 113 -3.03 10.31 -13.37
C GLY A 113 -2.32 10.40 -12.02
N ARG A 114 -2.80 11.22 -11.08
CA ARG A 114 -2.35 11.28 -9.68
C ARG A 114 -2.85 10.09 -8.83
N PHE A 115 -3.91 9.41 -9.26
CA PHE A 115 -4.33 8.09 -8.75
C PHE A 115 -3.61 6.95 -9.49
N PHE A 116 -3.41 7.10 -10.80
CA PHE A 116 -2.81 6.04 -11.62
C PHE A 116 -1.36 5.73 -11.21
N PHE A 117 -1.11 4.48 -10.82
CA PHE A 117 0.17 3.98 -10.31
C PHE A 117 0.74 4.71 -9.08
N SER A 118 -0.10 5.38 -8.27
CA SER A 118 0.39 6.04 -7.04
C SER A 118 0.61 5.08 -5.87
N ASP A 119 0.17 3.82 -5.99
CA ASP A 119 0.45 2.68 -5.11
C ASP A 119 1.91 2.21 -5.17
N ILE A 120 2.62 2.43 -6.29
CA ILE A 120 3.93 1.81 -6.53
C ILE A 120 5.10 2.64 -5.96
N ALA A 121 5.87 1.99 -5.09
CA ALA A 121 7.20 2.41 -4.63
C ALA A 121 8.16 1.21 -4.58
N TYR A 122 9.46 1.44 -4.35
CA TYR A 122 10.43 0.35 -4.10
C TYR A 122 10.33 -0.19 -2.66
N VAL A 123 9.94 0.67 -1.72
CA VAL A 123 9.41 0.27 -0.40
C VAL A 123 7.93 0.63 -0.41
N GLU A 124 7.10 -0.39 -0.63
CA GLU A 124 5.63 -0.29 -0.62
C GLU A 124 5.14 0.08 0.80
N SER A 125 3.90 0.56 0.95
CA SER A 125 3.42 1.07 2.23
C SER A 125 2.43 0.10 2.88
N GLY A 126 2.74 -0.34 4.11
CA GLY A 126 1.83 -1.13 4.93
C GLY A 126 0.56 -0.37 5.25
N TYR A 127 0.66 0.94 5.49
CA TYR A 127 -0.52 1.80 5.67
C TYR A 127 -1.48 1.71 4.47
N ILE A 128 -0.97 1.72 3.24
CA ILE A 128 -1.79 1.64 2.02
C ILE A 128 -2.38 0.24 1.82
N GLU A 129 -1.61 -0.82 2.07
CA GLU A 129 -2.09 -2.20 1.97
C GLU A 129 -3.17 -2.50 3.03
N GLU A 130 -2.99 -2.05 4.27
CA GLU A 130 -3.95 -2.16 5.38
C GLU A 130 -5.21 -1.30 5.17
N THR A 131 -5.07 -0.07 4.66
CA THR A 131 -6.19 0.86 4.47
C THR A 131 -7.13 0.47 3.33
N PHE A 132 -6.60 -0.17 2.28
CA PHE A 132 -7.33 -0.44 1.03
C PHE A 132 -7.47 -1.93 0.70
N GLU A 133 -7.05 -2.83 1.60
CA GLU A 133 -7.05 -4.29 1.43
C GLU A 133 -6.37 -4.74 0.11
N SER A 134 -5.45 -3.92 -0.41
CA SER A 134 -4.89 -4.08 -1.74
C SER A 134 -3.52 -3.42 -1.87
N ARG A 135 -2.49 -4.25 -2.04
CA ARG A 135 -1.10 -3.82 -2.21
C ARG A 135 -0.82 -3.15 -3.57
N LYS A 136 -1.53 -3.56 -4.62
CA LYS A 136 -1.22 -3.24 -6.03
C LYS A 136 -2.49 -3.05 -6.84
N PHE A 137 -2.95 -1.81 -6.96
CA PHE A 137 -4.22 -1.48 -7.62
C PHE A 137 -4.20 -1.90 -9.10
N HIS A 138 -3.04 -1.85 -9.73
CA HIS A 138 -2.84 -2.27 -11.12
C HIS A 138 -3.04 -3.77 -11.40
N GLN A 139 -3.19 -4.61 -10.38
CA GLN A 139 -3.53 -6.03 -10.57
C GLN A 139 -4.95 -6.24 -11.14
N PHE A 140 -5.82 -5.23 -11.00
CA PHE A 140 -7.20 -5.21 -11.51
C PHE A 140 -7.31 -4.61 -12.92
N TYR A 141 -6.21 -4.16 -13.52
CA TYR A 141 -6.19 -3.56 -14.86
C TYR A 141 -5.87 -4.61 -15.94
N ILE A 142 -6.42 -4.45 -17.15
CA ILE A 142 -6.02 -5.26 -18.30
C ILE A 142 -4.68 -4.76 -18.86
N ASP A 143 -3.71 -5.66 -19.03
CA ASP A 143 -2.50 -5.39 -19.83
C ASP A 143 -2.86 -5.31 -21.32
N LEU A 144 -2.56 -4.16 -21.93
CA LEU A 144 -2.88 -3.78 -23.30
C LEU A 144 -1.69 -3.99 -24.27
N SER A 145 -0.51 -4.32 -23.77
CA SER A 145 0.78 -4.23 -24.49
C SER A 145 0.90 -5.14 -25.71
N ASN A 146 0.20 -6.28 -25.68
CA ASN A 146 0.20 -7.26 -26.77
C ASN A 146 -0.83 -6.93 -27.86
N ASP A 147 -1.79 -6.05 -27.54
CA ASP A 147 -2.96 -5.74 -28.37
C ASP A 147 -2.83 -4.36 -29.03
N ILE A 148 -2.20 -3.39 -28.36
CA ILE A 148 -2.03 -2.00 -28.83
C ILE A 148 -0.57 -1.72 -29.15
N LYS A 149 -0.29 -1.28 -30.38
CA LYS A 149 1.06 -0.87 -30.80
C LYS A 149 1.42 0.51 -30.27
N LYS A 150 2.67 0.68 -29.84
CA LYS A 150 3.18 1.96 -29.31
C LYS A 150 3.17 3.05 -30.38
N GLU A 151 3.37 2.69 -31.64
CA GLU A 151 3.38 3.60 -32.78
C GLU A 151 1.99 4.19 -33.06
N SER A 152 0.90 3.42 -32.86
CA SER A 152 -0.46 3.94 -32.99
C SER A 152 -0.84 4.96 -31.91
N LEU A 153 -0.05 5.09 -30.85
CA LEU A 153 -0.21 6.06 -29.77
C LEU A 153 0.77 7.25 -29.90
N SER A 154 1.57 7.35 -30.96
CA SER A 154 2.63 8.36 -31.07
C SER A 154 2.16 9.81 -31.17
N TYR A 155 0.86 10.05 -31.35
CA TYR A 155 0.27 11.39 -31.40
C TYR A 155 0.04 12.01 -30.02
N HIS A 156 0.11 11.20 -28.95
CA HIS A 156 0.08 11.69 -27.57
C HIS A 156 1.46 12.26 -27.15
N GLN A 157 1.48 13.24 -26.24
CA GLN A 157 2.73 13.73 -25.65
C GLN A 157 3.50 12.59 -24.96
N SER A 158 4.82 12.54 -25.18
CA SER A 158 5.65 11.39 -24.75
C SER A 158 5.75 11.19 -23.24
N ASN A 159 5.61 12.26 -22.45
CA ASN A 159 5.50 12.22 -20.99
C ASN A 159 4.14 11.66 -20.54
N ILE A 160 3.03 12.16 -21.08
CA ILE A 160 1.67 11.67 -20.78
C ILE A 160 1.54 10.18 -21.18
N LEU A 161 2.03 9.82 -22.38
CA LEU A 161 1.99 8.43 -22.84
C LEU A 161 2.85 7.50 -21.97
N LYS A 162 4.01 7.96 -21.49
CA LYS A 162 4.91 7.18 -20.62
C LYS A 162 4.25 6.80 -19.30
N ASP A 163 3.46 7.70 -18.70
CA ASP A 163 2.74 7.43 -17.46
C ASP A 163 1.69 6.31 -17.60
N GLY A 164 1.25 6.02 -18.85
CA GLY A 164 0.41 4.86 -19.20
C GLY A 164 1.07 3.48 -18.94
N TYR A 165 2.39 3.44 -18.72
CA TYR A 165 3.18 2.22 -18.62
C TYR A 165 3.81 1.99 -17.24
N ILE A 166 3.83 0.74 -16.79
CA ILE A 166 4.71 0.24 -15.72
C ILE A 166 5.52 -0.94 -16.23
N ASN A 167 6.83 -0.96 -15.96
CA ASN A 167 7.76 -2.05 -16.37
C ASN A 167 7.69 -2.41 -17.87
N ASN A 168 7.47 -1.42 -18.74
CA ASN A 168 7.20 -1.54 -20.19
C ASN A 168 5.83 -2.14 -20.58
N HIS A 169 4.96 -2.47 -19.64
CA HIS A 169 3.57 -2.90 -19.90
C HIS A 169 2.60 -1.70 -19.82
N LEU A 170 1.72 -1.58 -20.82
CA LEU A 170 0.68 -0.54 -20.95
C LEU A 170 -0.62 -0.98 -20.28
N TYR A 171 -1.16 -0.14 -19.39
CA TYR A 171 -2.44 -0.41 -18.70
C TYR A 171 -3.48 0.73 -18.80
N GLY A 172 -3.06 1.94 -19.17
CA GLY A 172 -3.93 3.11 -19.26
C GLY A 172 -3.70 3.91 -20.54
N LEU A 173 -4.79 4.29 -21.23
CA LEU A 173 -4.74 5.12 -22.44
C LEU A 173 -4.99 6.60 -22.09
N PRO A 174 -4.14 7.55 -22.54
CA PRO A 174 -4.39 8.97 -22.31
C PRO A 174 -5.72 9.43 -22.92
N TYR A 175 -6.56 10.08 -22.11
CA TYR A 175 -7.93 10.43 -22.49
C TYR A 175 -8.16 11.95 -22.58
N GLU A 176 -7.61 12.70 -21.62
CA GLU A 176 -7.82 14.14 -21.48
C GLU A 176 -6.63 14.74 -20.73
N LEU A 177 -6.30 16.00 -21.07
CA LEU A 177 -5.35 16.82 -20.34
C LEU A 177 -6.12 18.01 -19.73
N ASP A 178 -5.64 18.47 -18.58
CA ASP A 178 -6.07 19.71 -17.94
C ASP A 178 -4.91 20.25 -17.09
N PHE A 179 -4.94 21.54 -16.78
CA PHE A 179 -3.92 22.23 -15.98
C PHE A 179 -4.46 23.59 -15.55
N ASP A 180 -3.84 24.19 -14.53
CA ASP A 180 -4.35 25.40 -13.91
C ASP A 180 -3.87 26.68 -14.61
N LEU A 181 -4.73 27.69 -14.62
CA LEU A 181 -4.54 29.01 -15.22
C LEU A 181 -5.00 30.12 -14.28
N LEU A 182 -4.47 31.32 -14.49
CA LEU A 182 -4.97 32.55 -13.90
C LEU A 182 -5.91 33.26 -14.88
N TYR A 183 -7.20 33.23 -14.55
CA TYR A 183 -8.23 34.03 -15.19
C TYR A 183 -8.24 35.45 -14.65
N TYR A 184 -8.53 36.43 -15.51
CA TYR A 184 -8.63 37.85 -15.15
C TYR A 184 -9.56 38.59 -16.11
N HIS A 185 -10.13 39.71 -15.67
CA HIS A 185 -10.96 40.56 -16.52
C HIS A 185 -10.11 41.50 -17.40
N GLN A 186 -10.45 41.65 -18.68
CA GLN A 186 -9.81 42.64 -19.55
C GLN A 186 -10.27 44.05 -19.18
N TYR A 187 -9.37 44.81 -18.56
CA TYR A 187 -9.45 46.26 -18.48
C TYR A 187 -8.92 46.92 -19.78
N ASN A 188 -9.37 48.15 -20.07
CA ASN A 188 -9.02 48.87 -21.31
C ASN A 188 -7.63 49.55 -21.30
N ASP A 189 -6.87 49.44 -20.21
CA ASP A 189 -5.53 50.00 -20.06
C ASP A 189 -4.49 49.14 -20.82
N THR A 190 -3.76 49.73 -21.77
CA THR A 190 -2.76 49.01 -22.57
C THR A 190 -1.57 48.51 -21.76
N THR A 191 -1.29 49.08 -20.57
CA THR A 191 -0.22 48.61 -19.68
C THR A 191 -0.55 47.28 -18.98
N VAL A 192 -1.81 46.80 -19.06
CA VAL A 192 -2.24 45.51 -18.50
C VAL A 192 -1.41 44.34 -19.07
N ASN A 193 -1.09 44.36 -20.36
CA ASN A 193 -0.31 43.28 -20.99
C ASN A 193 1.14 43.22 -20.46
N GLU A 194 1.78 44.37 -20.19
CA GLU A 194 3.14 44.45 -19.64
C GLU A 194 3.20 44.04 -18.16
N LYS A 195 2.13 44.30 -17.41
CA LYS A 195 1.97 43.86 -16.01
C LYS A 195 1.85 42.32 -15.89
N LEU A 196 1.41 41.64 -16.95
CA LEU A 196 0.93 40.25 -16.94
C LEU A 196 1.86 39.20 -17.59
N ASP A 197 3.10 39.52 -17.95
CA ASP A 197 4.06 38.47 -18.34
C ASP A 197 4.51 37.65 -17.11
N MET A 198 3.78 36.56 -16.86
CA MET A 198 4.03 35.68 -15.71
C MET A 198 5.37 34.93 -15.77
N LYS A 199 6.09 34.96 -16.89
CA LYS A 199 7.39 34.28 -17.05
C LYS A 199 8.44 34.72 -16.03
N LEU A 200 8.33 35.96 -15.54
CA LEU A 200 9.25 36.58 -14.59
C LEU A 200 8.52 37.09 -13.33
N LYS A 201 7.37 36.52 -13.00
CA LYS A 201 6.60 36.84 -11.78
C LYS A 201 6.63 35.67 -10.82
N THR A 202 6.74 35.99 -9.52
CA THR A 202 6.40 35.07 -8.43
C THR A 202 4.91 35.21 -8.07
N TRP A 203 4.35 34.25 -7.34
CA TRP A 203 3.06 34.42 -6.65
C TRP A 203 3.00 35.70 -5.80
N ASN A 204 4.07 36.00 -5.06
CA ASN A 204 4.19 37.21 -4.24
C ASN A 204 4.15 38.52 -5.06
N ASP A 205 4.39 38.48 -6.38
CA ASP A 205 4.25 39.64 -7.25
C ASP A 205 2.82 39.88 -7.73
N LEU A 206 1.98 38.85 -7.80
CA LEU A 206 0.55 39.00 -8.15
C LEU A 206 -0.18 39.89 -7.14
N LEU A 207 0.14 39.74 -5.85
CA LEU A 207 -0.38 40.58 -4.77
C LEU A 207 -0.06 42.08 -4.96
N LYS A 208 0.91 42.42 -5.81
CA LYS A 208 1.33 43.81 -6.12
C LYS A 208 0.67 44.36 -7.39
N ILE A 209 0.07 43.52 -8.24
CA ILE A 209 -0.56 43.95 -9.49
C ILE A 209 -1.93 44.56 -9.19
N LYS A 210 -2.08 45.89 -9.36
CA LYS A 210 -3.36 46.59 -9.26
C LYS A 210 -3.85 47.01 -10.64
N PHE A 211 -5.12 46.76 -10.96
CA PHE A 211 -5.74 47.28 -12.18
C PHE A 211 -6.47 48.60 -11.92
N ASN A 212 -7.21 48.73 -10.82
CA ASN A 212 -7.77 50.00 -10.34
C ASN A 212 -7.27 50.38 -8.94
N SER A 213 -7.30 51.69 -8.66
CA SER A 213 -6.94 52.27 -7.35
C SER A 213 -7.95 51.99 -6.22
N ARG A 214 -9.08 51.35 -6.53
CA ARG A 214 -10.15 50.98 -5.58
C ARG A 214 -10.21 49.48 -5.30
N GLU A 215 -9.47 48.66 -6.03
CA GLU A 215 -9.47 47.21 -5.87
C GLU A 215 -8.57 46.80 -4.69
N THR A 216 -9.11 45.93 -3.84
CA THR A 216 -8.30 45.01 -3.03
C THR A 216 -7.76 43.92 -3.93
N ASN A 217 -6.48 43.58 -3.80
CA ASN A 217 -5.85 42.54 -4.61
C ASN A 217 -6.19 41.15 -4.05
N THR A 218 -7.41 40.71 -4.34
CA THR A 218 -7.97 39.43 -3.92
C THR A 218 -7.76 38.41 -5.03
N LEU A 219 -6.99 37.36 -4.75
CA LEU A 219 -6.82 36.22 -5.65
C LEU A 219 -7.84 35.13 -5.26
N GLY A 220 -8.71 34.76 -6.19
CA GLY A 220 -9.61 33.63 -6.03
C GLY A 220 -8.84 32.32 -6.14
N ILE A 221 -8.62 31.63 -5.02
CA ILE A 221 -8.00 30.30 -4.98
C ILE A 221 -8.84 29.42 -4.05
N SER A 222 -9.36 28.30 -4.58
CA SER A 222 -10.05 27.28 -3.80
C SER A 222 -9.04 26.39 -3.09
N LEU A 223 -9.05 26.42 -1.75
CA LEU A 223 -8.18 25.60 -0.88
C LEU A 223 -9.00 24.66 0.03
N GLU A 224 -10.31 24.53 -0.23
CA GLU A 224 -11.17 23.59 0.48
C GLU A 224 -10.85 22.13 0.10
N ASP A 225 -10.41 21.87 -1.13
CA ASP A 225 -9.98 20.55 -1.59
C ASP A 225 -8.51 20.26 -1.25
N ASP A 226 -8.23 19.07 -0.75
CA ASP A 226 -6.89 18.63 -0.35
C ASP A 226 -5.91 18.48 -1.52
N ASP A 227 -6.37 18.11 -2.73
CA ASP A 227 -5.53 18.07 -3.92
C ASP A 227 -5.16 19.47 -4.40
N GLU A 228 -6.08 20.43 -4.31
CA GLU A 228 -5.80 21.81 -4.76
C GLU A 228 -4.93 22.57 -3.78
N LEU A 229 -5.07 22.30 -2.47
CA LEU A 229 -4.14 22.77 -1.45
C LEU A 229 -2.73 22.20 -1.68
N LEU A 230 -2.62 20.90 -1.96
CA LEU A 230 -1.34 20.23 -2.25
C LEU A 230 -0.71 20.75 -3.55
N ASN A 231 -1.50 20.88 -4.63
CA ASN A 231 -1.07 21.46 -5.90
C ASN A 231 -0.51 22.88 -5.67
N PHE A 232 -1.29 23.74 -5.00
CA PHE A 232 -0.93 25.14 -4.80
C PHE A 232 0.31 25.31 -3.92
N PHE A 233 0.47 24.49 -2.87
CA PHE A 233 1.71 24.47 -2.08
C PHE A 233 2.93 24.18 -2.97
N PHE A 234 2.88 23.12 -3.79
CA PHE A 234 4.02 22.76 -4.64
C PHE A 234 4.30 23.77 -5.76
N GLU A 235 3.28 24.41 -6.33
CA GLU A 235 3.45 25.51 -7.27
C GLU A 235 4.08 26.76 -6.62
N TYR A 236 3.76 27.03 -5.34
CA TYR A 236 4.38 28.12 -4.58
C TYR A 236 5.83 27.82 -4.17
N ILE A 237 6.15 26.61 -3.72
CA ILE A 237 7.53 26.24 -3.41
C ILE A 237 8.39 26.23 -4.69
N ASN A 238 7.88 25.71 -5.81
CA ASN A 238 8.60 25.66 -7.09
C ASN A 238 8.88 27.06 -7.69
N ASN A 239 8.20 28.11 -7.21
CA ASN A 239 8.51 29.50 -7.52
C ASN A 239 9.78 30.02 -6.81
N GLN A 240 10.22 29.40 -5.72
CA GLN A 240 11.36 29.83 -4.91
C GLN A 240 12.56 28.87 -5.05
N HIS A 241 12.30 27.57 -5.17
CA HIS A 241 13.31 26.53 -5.35
C HIS A 241 12.86 25.53 -6.42
N ASP A 242 13.70 25.27 -7.42
CA ASP A 242 13.38 24.33 -8.50
C ASP A 242 13.28 22.88 -7.98
N LEU A 243 12.04 22.36 -7.92
CA LEU A 243 11.74 21.00 -7.47
C LEU A 243 11.75 19.97 -8.61
N SER A 244 12.04 20.35 -9.86
CA SER A 244 12.02 19.44 -11.02
C SER A 244 12.99 18.26 -10.89
N ASN A 245 14.02 18.40 -10.05
CA ASN A 245 15.02 17.37 -9.73
C ASN A 245 14.56 16.36 -8.65
N GLY A 246 13.40 16.56 -8.02
CA GLY A 246 12.88 15.68 -6.96
C GLY A 246 13.60 15.80 -5.60
N ASP A 247 14.28 16.92 -5.36
CA ASP A 247 14.95 17.20 -4.09
C ASP A 247 14.03 17.95 -3.11
N ILE A 248 13.17 17.19 -2.43
CA ILE A 248 12.40 17.68 -1.27
C ILE A 248 13.24 17.82 0.01
N GLY A 249 14.56 17.61 -0.04
CA GLY A 249 15.45 17.77 1.13
C GLY A 249 15.40 19.16 1.74
N ILE A 250 15.07 20.17 0.92
CA ILE A 250 14.83 21.54 1.38
C ILE A 250 13.65 21.65 2.36
N LEU A 251 12.63 20.79 2.27
CA LEU A 251 11.37 20.91 3.02
C LEU A 251 11.46 20.36 4.45
N TYR A 252 12.54 19.66 4.82
CA TYR A 252 12.80 19.20 6.18
C TYR A 252 14.14 19.67 6.76
N SER A 253 14.80 20.63 6.12
CA SER A 253 16.06 21.21 6.61
C SER A 253 15.82 22.43 7.52
N ASP A 254 16.56 22.52 8.64
CA ASP A 254 16.45 23.59 9.66
C ASP A 254 16.52 25.02 9.12
N LYS A 255 17.09 25.21 7.92
CA LYS A 255 17.35 26.53 7.32
C LYS A 255 16.13 27.17 6.67
N ASN A 256 15.08 26.38 6.40
CA ASN A 256 13.99 26.80 5.52
C ASN A 256 12.68 27.11 6.25
N VAL A 257 12.75 27.45 7.53
CA VAL A 257 11.62 28.03 8.31
C VAL A 257 11.02 29.24 7.58
N ASP A 258 11.86 30.08 6.97
CA ASP A 258 11.45 31.27 6.23
C ASP A 258 10.60 30.95 4.97
N LEU A 259 10.81 29.78 4.35
CA LEU A 259 10.06 29.33 3.17
C LEU A 259 8.60 28.99 3.53
N PHE A 260 8.41 28.25 4.63
CA PHE A 260 7.09 27.94 5.18
C PHE A 260 6.38 29.19 5.69
N ASN A 261 7.10 30.05 6.41
CA ASN A 261 6.56 31.33 6.90
C ASN A 261 6.15 32.25 5.74
N SER A 262 6.92 32.29 4.64
CA SER A 262 6.56 33.06 3.43
C SER A 262 5.27 32.54 2.79
N PHE A 263 5.10 31.21 2.69
CA PHE A 263 3.85 30.61 2.20
C PHE A 263 2.68 30.94 3.13
N LYS A 264 2.84 30.82 4.45
CA LYS A 264 1.80 31.13 5.44
C LYS A 264 1.41 32.62 5.44
N GLN A 265 2.39 33.52 5.28
CA GLN A 265 2.14 34.94 5.08
C GLN A 265 1.36 35.19 3.78
N TYR A 266 1.76 34.59 2.66
CA TYR A 266 1.03 34.68 1.40
C TYR A 266 -0.42 34.18 1.55
N ILE A 267 -0.65 33.04 2.22
CA ILE A 267 -1.98 32.49 2.53
C ILE A 267 -2.81 33.45 3.41
N THR A 268 -2.16 34.35 4.15
CA THR A 268 -2.82 35.40 4.96
C THR A 268 -3.11 36.67 4.15
N GLU A 269 -2.35 36.95 3.10
CA GLU A 269 -2.43 38.20 2.32
C GLU A 269 -3.21 38.09 1.00
N TYR A 270 -3.38 36.88 0.44
CA TYR A 270 -3.97 36.71 -0.90
C TYR A 270 -5.48 36.96 -0.99
N SER A 271 -6.19 36.99 0.14
CA SER A 271 -7.64 37.14 0.22
C SER A 271 -8.04 38.08 1.36
N SER A 272 -9.26 38.59 1.32
CA SER A 272 -9.86 39.35 2.44
C SER A 272 -10.37 38.46 3.58
N LEU A 273 -10.36 37.14 3.38
CA LEU A 273 -10.79 36.13 4.36
C LEU A 273 -9.67 35.80 5.35
N ARG A 274 -10.04 35.29 6.52
CA ARG A 274 -9.06 34.72 7.47
C ARG A 274 -8.60 33.35 7.00
N ILE A 275 -7.40 32.92 7.37
CA ILE A 275 -6.82 31.61 6.98
C ILE A 275 -7.82 30.43 7.12
N ARG A 276 -8.57 30.33 8.22
CA ARG A 276 -9.57 29.26 8.46
C ARG A 276 -10.84 29.35 7.59
N GLU A 277 -11.07 30.48 6.94
CA GLU A 277 -12.14 30.74 5.97
C GLU A 277 -11.60 30.54 4.53
N SER A 278 -10.40 31.04 4.23
CA SER A 278 -9.66 30.81 2.98
C SER A 278 -9.45 29.32 2.69
N LEU A 279 -9.08 28.54 3.71
CA LEU A 279 -8.96 27.08 3.66
C LEU A 279 -10.31 26.32 3.61
N LYS A 280 -11.42 27.05 3.51
CA LYS A 280 -12.79 26.53 3.27
C LYS A 280 -13.45 27.21 2.07
N ALA A 281 -12.72 28.01 1.31
CA ALA A 281 -13.22 28.65 0.11
C ALA A 281 -13.40 27.59 -0.98
N SER A 282 -14.66 27.27 -1.30
CA SER A 282 -15.02 26.31 -2.35
C SER A 282 -14.78 26.89 -3.75
N LEU A 283 -14.68 26.04 -4.76
CA LEU A 283 -14.56 26.47 -6.15
C LEU A 283 -15.75 27.35 -6.57
N ASP A 284 -16.98 26.99 -6.18
CA ASP A 284 -18.19 27.80 -6.44
C ASP A 284 -18.10 29.20 -5.83
N TYR A 285 -17.78 29.31 -4.53
CA TYR A 285 -17.68 30.60 -3.85
C TYR A 285 -16.61 31.50 -4.50
N VAL A 286 -15.46 30.91 -4.81
CA VAL A 286 -14.33 31.58 -5.45
C VAL A 286 -14.67 32.02 -6.89
N PHE A 287 -15.42 31.19 -7.62
CA PHE A 287 -15.92 31.47 -8.96
C PHE A 287 -16.97 32.59 -8.97
N GLU A 288 -17.98 32.54 -8.09
CA GLU A 288 -19.00 33.59 -7.97
C GLU A 288 -18.37 34.94 -7.62
N SER A 289 -17.43 34.96 -6.67
CA SER A 289 -16.68 36.16 -6.28
C SER A 289 -15.87 36.74 -7.46
N PHE A 290 -15.28 35.90 -8.33
CA PHE A 290 -14.63 36.35 -9.57
C PHE A 290 -15.60 36.92 -10.61
N ILE A 291 -16.75 36.27 -10.84
CA ILE A 291 -17.78 36.75 -11.77
C ILE A 291 -18.40 38.08 -11.29
N ASN A 292 -18.51 38.28 -9.97
CA ASN A 292 -18.99 39.51 -9.35
C ASN A 292 -17.95 40.66 -9.35
N ASN A 293 -16.71 40.42 -9.80
CA ASN A 293 -15.57 41.35 -9.75
C ASN A 293 -15.08 41.69 -8.32
N GLU A 294 -15.32 40.79 -7.35
CA GLU A 294 -14.81 40.88 -5.98
C GLU A 294 -13.39 40.30 -5.86
N SER A 295 -12.99 39.41 -6.78
CA SER A 295 -11.61 38.95 -6.95
C SER A 295 -11.00 39.41 -8.28
N THR A 296 -9.72 39.79 -8.21
CA THR A 296 -8.94 40.35 -9.32
C THR A 296 -8.50 39.28 -10.32
N PHE A 297 -8.19 38.09 -9.80
CA PHE A 297 -7.82 36.89 -10.56
C PHE A 297 -8.55 35.68 -10.00
N LEU A 298 -8.74 34.65 -10.81
CA LEU A 298 -9.24 33.34 -10.42
C LEU A 298 -8.22 32.26 -10.85
N LYS A 299 -7.73 31.44 -9.91
CA LYS A 299 -7.06 30.17 -10.24
C LYS A 299 -8.14 29.16 -10.62
N GLY A 300 -8.15 28.74 -11.88
CA GLY A 300 -9.13 27.78 -12.41
C GLY A 300 -8.50 26.90 -13.47
N LYS A 301 -9.20 25.86 -13.91
CA LYS A 301 -8.66 24.84 -14.83
C LYS A 301 -8.77 25.29 -16.28
N MET A 302 -7.94 24.77 -17.17
CA MET A 302 -7.99 25.05 -18.60
C MET A 302 -9.32 24.57 -19.21
N SER A 303 -9.90 23.48 -18.70
CA SER A 303 -11.28 23.04 -19.05
C SER A 303 -12.35 24.11 -18.78
N HIS A 304 -12.18 24.97 -17.77
CA HIS A 304 -13.12 26.05 -17.46
C HIS A 304 -13.09 27.18 -18.52
N TYR A 305 -12.07 27.26 -19.37
CA TYR A 305 -11.84 28.37 -20.32
C TYR A 305 -13.01 28.56 -21.29
N HIS A 306 -13.53 27.46 -21.84
CA HIS A 306 -14.64 27.50 -22.80
C HIS A 306 -15.91 28.03 -22.15
N TYR A 307 -16.25 27.55 -20.95
CA TYR A 307 -17.39 28.03 -20.18
C TYR A 307 -17.25 29.53 -19.83
N LEU A 308 -16.11 29.92 -19.26
CA LEU A 308 -15.82 31.30 -18.85
C LEU A 308 -15.85 32.29 -20.02
N THR A 309 -15.30 31.93 -21.18
CA THR A 309 -15.10 32.87 -22.31
C THR A 309 -16.16 32.81 -23.41
N GLN A 310 -17.06 31.79 -23.41
CA GLN A 310 -18.09 31.63 -24.44
C GLN A 310 -19.52 31.54 -23.89
N ASN A 311 -19.73 30.90 -22.72
CA ASN A 311 -21.07 30.72 -22.16
C ASN A 311 -21.46 31.81 -21.17
N THR A 312 -20.51 32.43 -20.46
CA THR A 312 -20.80 33.68 -19.74
C THR A 312 -20.83 34.85 -20.73
N ASN A 313 -21.77 35.78 -20.57
CA ASN A 313 -21.85 36.98 -21.42
C ASN A 313 -20.68 37.97 -21.20
N ASN A 314 -19.71 37.65 -20.34
CA ASN A 314 -18.50 38.44 -20.10
C ASN A 314 -17.43 38.16 -21.17
N SER A 315 -17.57 38.81 -22.32
CA SER A 315 -16.53 38.84 -23.37
C SER A 315 -15.21 39.51 -22.94
N THR A 316 -15.12 39.95 -21.68
CA THR A 316 -13.95 40.51 -21.01
C THR A 316 -12.99 39.47 -20.44
N VAL A 317 -13.43 38.24 -20.12
CA VAL A 317 -12.56 37.28 -19.41
C VAL A 317 -11.41 36.81 -20.29
N LYS A 318 -10.20 36.84 -19.73
CA LYS A 318 -8.97 36.28 -20.30
C LYS A 318 -8.36 35.28 -19.33
N ALA A 319 -7.39 34.52 -19.83
CA ALA A 319 -6.55 33.63 -19.03
C ALA A 319 -5.07 33.84 -19.38
N THR A 320 -4.20 33.54 -18.43
CA THR A 320 -2.74 33.46 -18.59
C THR A 320 -2.19 32.31 -17.74
N LEU A 321 -0.98 31.85 -18.05
CA LEU A 321 -0.30 30.80 -17.29
C LEU A 321 0.00 31.25 -15.85
N LEU A 322 0.27 30.28 -14.97
CA LEU A 322 0.71 30.54 -13.60
C LEU A 322 2.09 31.22 -13.56
N PRO A 323 2.51 31.79 -12.41
CA PRO A 323 3.87 32.29 -12.16
C PRO A 323 5.00 31.35 -12.64
N PHE A 324 6.02 31.94 -13.29
CA PHE A 324 7.08 31.26 -14.06
C PHE A 324 6.62 30.28 -15.15
N TYR A 325 5.33 30.29 -15.52
CA TYR A 325 4.66 29.31 -16.39
C TYR A 325 4.66 27.87 -15.83
N HIS A 326 5.01 27.67 -14.55
CA HIS A 326 4.99 26.35 -13.90
C HIS A 326 3.57 25.97 -13.50
N CYS A 327 3.03 24.91 -14.10
CA CYS A 327 1.66 24.44 -13.86
C CYS A 327 1.66 22.93 -13.61
N ILE A 328 0.91 22.44 -12.63
CA ILE A 328 0.73 21.00 -12.42
C ILE A 328 -0.19 20.42 -13.50
N LEU A 329 0.20 19.27 -14.07
CA LEU A 329 -0.58 18.58 -15.11
C LEU A 329 -1.59 17.59 -14.52
N ASN A 330 -2.86 17.91 -14.64
CA ASN A 330 -3.98 17.02 -14.37
C ASN A 330 -4.25 16.17 -15.63
N LYS A 331 -3.75 14.93 -15.66
CA LYS A 331 -3.88 13.99 -16.80
C LYS A 331 -4.97 12.98 -16.48
N LYS A 332 -5.82 12.57 -17.44
CA LYS A 332 -6.79 11.47 -17.23
C LYS A 332 -6.51 10.29 -18.14
N TYR A 333 -6.72 9.08 -17.62
CA TYR A 333 -6.48 7.81 -18.32
C TYR A 333 -7.72 6.93 -18.32
N ILE A 334 -8.06 6.34 -19.48
CA ILE A 334 -8.99 5.19 -19.53
C ILE A 334 -8.22 3.95 -19.11
N ILE A 335 -8.75 3.26 -18.11
CA ILE A 335 -8.34 1.94 -17.65
C ILE A 335 -9.45 0.94 -17.98
N LEU A 336 -9.08 -0.27 -18.40
CA LEU A 336 -10.03 -1.38 -18.57
C LEU A 336 -10.07 -2.26 -17.32
N ASN A 337 -11.27 -2.54 -16.82
CA ASN A 337 -11.47 -3.44 -15.69
C ASN A 337 -11.26 -4.90 -16.15
N LYS A 338 -10.30 -5.57 -15.52
CA LYS A 338 -9.96 -6.99 -15.76
C LYS A 338 -11.07 -7.97 -15.36
N ASN A 339 -11.97 -7.55 -14.48
CA ASN A 339 -13.12 -8.31 -14.00
C ASN A 339 -14.42 -8.04 -14.79
N SER A 340 -14.38 -7.20 -15.84
CA SER A 340 -15.49 -7.00 -16.77
C SER A 340 -15.96 -8.33 -17.39
N SER A 341 -17.26 -8.44 -17.64
CA SER A 341 -17.86 -9.57 -18.35
C SER A 341 -17.83 -9.45 -19.89
N ILE A 342 -17.37 -8.31 -20.41
CA ILE A 342 -17.31 -8.01 -21.84
C ILE A 342 -16.01 -8.57 -22.46
N ASP A 343 -16.06 -9.00 -23.73
CA ASP A 343 -14.88 -9.47 -24.45
C ASP A 343 -13.78 -8.39 -24.50
N LYS A 344 -12.55 -8.76 -24.09
CA LYS A 344 -11.39 -7.88 -24.00
C LYS A 344 -11.15 -7.06 -25.29
N LYS A 345 -11.43 -7.60 -26.48
CA LYS A 345 -11.19 -6.89 -27.75
C LYS A 345 -12.22 -5.80 -27.99
N ILE A 346 -13.47 -6.00 -27.57
CA ILE A 346 -14.52 -4.97 -27.62
C ILE A 346 -14.14 -3.82 -26.69
N LEU A 347 -13.64 -4.11 -25.48
CA LEU A 347 -13.16 -3.11 -24.54
C LEU A 347 -11.96 -2.33 -25.08
N ILE A 348 -10.96 -3.01 -25.64
CA ILE A 348 -9.78 -2.37 -26.23
C ILE A 348 -10.16 -1.47 -27.41
N GLU A 349 -10.96 -1.97 -28.35
CA GLU A 349 -11.40 -1.19 -29.51
C GLU A 349 -12.27 0.00 -29.06
N THR A 350 -13.16 -0.18 -28.09
CA THR A 350 -13.96 0.92 -27.49
C THR A 350 -13.06 2.00 -26.87
N ALA A 351 -12.07 1.63 -26.06
CA ALA A 351 -11.16 2.57 -25.42
C ALA A 351 -10.22 3.27 -26.43
N LEU A 352 -9.81 2.57 -27.49
CA LEU A 352 -9.07 3.16 -28.61
C LEU A 352 -9.90 4.21 -29.36
N GLN A 353 -11.19 3.95 -29.62
CA GLN A 353 -12.06 4.96 -30.24
C GLN A 353 -12.32 6.15 -29.30
N LEU A 354 -12.52 5.92 -28.00
CA LEU A 354 -12.71 6.97 -26.99
C LEU A 354 -11.47 7.83 -26.74
N SER A 355 -10.27 7.28 -26.89
CA SER A 355 -9.00 8.02 -26.80
C SER A 355 -8.53 8.58 -28.16
N SER A 356 -9.15 8.19 -29.27
CA SER A 356 -8.72 8.55 -30.63
C SER A 356 -8.59 10.06 -30.88
N LYS A 357 -7.72 10.46 -31.83
CA LYS A 357 -7.61 11.85 -32.32
C LYS A 357 -8.96 12.48 -32.65
N LYS A 358 -9.87 11.74 -33.29
CA LYS A 358 -11.21 12.22 -33.67
C LYS A 358 -12.07 12.51 -32.44
N MET A 359 -12.08 11.61 -31.45
CA MET A 359 -12.83 11.84 -30.20
C MET A 359 -12.22 12.98 -29.38
N GLN A 360 -10.89 13.10 -29.33
CA GLN A 360 -10.24 14.22 -28.64
C GLN A 360 -10.53 15.57 -29.33
N LEU A 361 -10.52 15.63 -30.67
CA LEU A 361 -10.97 16.80 -31.44
C LEU A 361 -12.44 17.15 -31.15
N PHE A 362 -13.34 16.16 -31.20
CA PHE A 362 -14.76 16.36 -30.92
C PHE A 362 -14.99 16.93 -29.51
N LYS A 363 -14.32 16.37 -28.49
CA LYS A 363 -14.39 16.89 -27.12
C LYS A 363 -13.84 18.32 -26.99
N ALA A 364 -12.75 18.63 -27.69
CA ALA A 364 -12.17 19.98 -27.68
C ALA A 364 -13.10 21.01 -28.33
N GLU A 365 -13.70 20.67 -29.49
CA GLU A 365 -14.63 21.53 -30.23
C GLU A 365 -15.94 21.79 -29.47
N ASN A 366 -16.50 20.76 -28.81
CA ASN A 366 -17.83 20.84 -28.22
C ASN A 366 -17.83 21.19 -26.72
N PHE A 367 -16.72 20.99 -26.00
CA PHE A 367 -16.65 21.16 -24.54
C PHE A 367 -15.43 21.94 -24.04
N GLY A 368 -14.46 22.27 -24.90
CA GLY A 368 -13.21 22.90 -24.49
C GLY A 368 -12.17 21.97 -23.86
N SER A 369 -12.39 20.65 -23.82
CA SER A 369 -11.42 19.66 -23.31
C SER A 369 -10.06 19.80 -23.99
N VAL A 370 -8.96 19.79 -23.23
CA VAL A 370 -7.61 19.85 -23.82
C VAL A 370 -7.21 18.46 -24.34
N PRO A 371 -6.82 18.34 -25.63
CA PRO A 371 -6.31 17.09 -26.15
C PRO A 371 -4.90 16.80 -25.62
N THR A 372 -4.59 15.52 -25.46
CA THR A 372 -3.28 15.00 -25.01
C THR A 372 -2.19 15.06 -26.11
N PHE A 373 -2.36 15.90 -27.13
CA PHE A 373 -1.58 15.90 -28.37
C PHE A 373 -0.15 16.43 -28.21
N ASP A 374 0.78 15.79 -28.92
CA ASP A 374 2.13 16.30 -29.14
C ASP A 374 2.12 17.44 -30.18
N LEU A 375 2.05 18.67 -29.70
CA LEU A 375 2.03 19.87 -30.54
C LEU A 375 3.32 20.05 -31.38
N SER A 376 4.42 19.36 -31.06
CA SER A 376 5.62 19.34 -31.93
C SER A 376 5.34 18.65 -33.28
N GLN A 377 4.28 17.84 -33.38
CA GLN A 377 3.86 17.14 -34.58
C GLN A 377 2.86 17.94 -35.43
N LYS A 378 2.56 19.20 -35.09
CA LYS A 378 1.66 20.10 -35.87
C LYS A 378 2.07 20.38 -37.32
N THR A 379 3.28 19.95 -37.74
CA THR A 379 3.76 20.01 -39.13
C THR A 379 3.75 18.65 -39.85
N LYS A 380 3.33 17.58 -39.16
CA LYS A 380 3.35 16.18 -39.63
C LYS A 380 1.96 15.53 -39.58
N ASP A 381 1.13 15.93 -38.62
CA ASP A 381 -0.22 15.40 -38.41
C ASP A 381 -1.27 16.49 -38.65
N SER A 382 -2.15 16.27 -39.63
CA SER A 382 -3.19 17.22 -40.03
C SER A 382 -4.25 17.45 -38.95
N ASP A 383 -4.51 16.47 -38.09
CA ASP A 383 -5.50 16.60 -37.01
C ASP A 383 -4.98 17.54 -35.92
N ILE A 384 -3.67 17.45 -35.63
CA ILE A 384 -2.98 18.34 -34.68
C ILE A 384 -2.83 19.74 -35.29
N GLU A 385 -2.50 19.85 -36.58
CA GLU A 385 -2.45 21.15 -37.28
C GLU A 385 -3.82 21.84 -37.28
N MET A 386 -4.91 21.09 -37.51
CA MET A 386 -6.28 21.60 -37.46
C MET A 386 -6.66 22.07 -36.06
N TYR A 387 -6.33 21.30 -35.01
CA TYR A 387 -6.54 21.73 -33.62
C TYR A 387 -5.83 23.05 -33.32
N VAL A 388 -4.55 23.19 -33.70
CA VAL A 388 -3.75 24.40 -33.45
C VAL A 388 -4.30 25.61 -34.20
N LYS A 389 -4.78 25.42 -35.44
CA LYS A 389 -5.45 26.48 -36.23
C LYS A 389 -6.79 26.92 -35.63
N ALA A 390 -7.58 26.00 -35.08
CA ALA A 390 -8.85 26.29 -34.43
C ALA A 390 -8.67 26.93 -33.05
N ASN A 391 -7.66 26.50 -32.29
CA ASN A 391 -7.42 26.89 -30.89
C ASN A 391 -6.04 27.55 -30.68
N PRO A 392 -5.72 28.66 -31.37
CA PRO A 392 -4.38 29.24 -31.34
C PRO A 392 -3.97 29.76 -29.95
N LYS A 393 -4.91 30.33 -29.18
CA LYS A 393 -4.65 30.78 -27.79
C LYS A 393 -4.29 29.61 -26.86
N ILE A 394 -5.04 28.52 -26.94
CA ILE A 394 -4.83 27.33 -26.10
C ILE A 394 -3.50 26.68 -26.47
N SER A 395 -3.19 26.61 -27.76
CA SER A 395 -1.92 26.06 -28.26
C SER A 395 -0.71 26.91 -27.84
N ASP A 396 -0.82 28.24 -27.89
CA ASP A 396 0.23 29.16 -27.40
C ASP A 396 0.48 29.03 -25.89
N ILE A 397 -0.59 28.81 -25.10
CA ILE A 397 -0.50 28.48 -23.67
C ILE A 397 0.20 27.12 -23.47
N MET A 398 -0.25 26.07 -24.17
CA MET A 398 0.33 24.72 -24.07
C MET A 398 1.80 24.64 -24.51
N GLU A 399 2.23 25.46 -25.49
CA GLU A 399 3.62 25.51 -25.96
C GLU A 399 4.55 26.34 -25.06
N LYS A 400 4.01 27.16 -24.14
CA LYS A 400 4.76 27.97 -23.17
C LYS A 400 4.81 27.38 -21.77
N MET A 401 3.80 26.58 -21.40
CA MET A 401 3.67 25.94 -20.10
C MET A 401 4.90 25.06 -19.78
N VAL A 402 5.42 25.18 -18.57
CA VAL A 402 6.43 24.27 -18.00
C VAL A 402 5.71 23.30 -17.06
N PRO A 403 5.58 22.00 -17.43
CA PRO A 403 4.76 21.06 -16.67
C PRO A 403 5.47 20.58 -15.40
N LEU A 404 4.83 20.76 -14.24
CA LEU A 404 5.31 20.24 -12.96
C LEU A 404 4.71 18.85 -12.69
N ASP A 405 5.55 17.81 -12.66
CA ASP A 405 5.14 16.45 -12.33
C ASP A 405 5.22 16.22 -10.81
N ILE A 406 4.10 16.45 -10.10
CA ILE A 406 4.04 16.29 -8.65
C ILE A 406 4.36 14.86 -8.18
N LYS A 407 4.06 13.81 -8.96
CA LYS A 407 4.50 12.44 -8.64
C LYS A 407 6.01 12.28 -8.79
N GLY A 408 6.60 13.00 -9.75
CA GLY A 408 8.05 13.06 -9.98
C GLY A 408 8.80 13.70 -8.80
N ILE A 409 8.28 14.78 -8.22
CA ILE A 409 8.90 15.51 -7.09
C ILE A 409 9.21 14.58 -5.91
N PHE A 410 8.28 13.69 -5.57
CA PHE A 410 8.42 12.78 -4.43
C PHE A 410 9.28 11.55 -4.69
N LYS A 411 9.71 11.31 -5.93
CA LYS A 411 10.35 10.06 -6.32
C LYS A 411 11.71 9.85 -5.63
N GLY A 412 12.01 8.59 -5.32
CA GLY A 412 13.24 8.18 -4.66
C GLY A 412 13.26 6.67 -4.40
N ASN A 413 14.42 6.15 -3.99
CA ASN A 413 14.59 4.71 -3.75
C ASN A 413 13.84 4.23 -2.51
N TYR A 414 13.65 5.09 -1.51
CA TYR A 414 13.00 4.76 -0.24
C TYR A 414 11.79 5.66 0.08
N SER A 415 11.40 6.50 -0.88
CA SER A 415 10.26 7.40 -0.73
C SER A 415 8.96 6.64 -0.42
N ALA A 416 8.01 7.31 0.22
CA ALA A 416 6.65 6.83 0.33
C ALA A 416 5.97 6.71 -1.05
N PRO A 417 5.06 5.74 -1.28
CA PRO A 417 4.22 5.73 -2.47
C PRO A 417 3.33 6.97 -2.50
N PHE A 418 3.13 7.54 -3.69
CA PHE A 418 2.44 8.82 -3.83
C PHE A 418 0.99 8.80 -3.31
N MET A 419 0.33 7.64 -3.25
CA MET A 419 -1.00 7.51 -2.66
C MET A 419 -1.02 7.85 -1.16
N GLU A 420 0.04 7.47 -0.42
CA GLU A 420 0.18 7.81 1.01
C GLU A 420 0.43 9.31 1.20
N ILE A 421 1.23 9.89 0.30
CA ILE A 421 1.54 11.32 0.30
C ILE A 421 0.27 12.14 0.02
N ARG A 422 -0.47 11.81 -1.05
CA ARG A 422 -1.72 12.48 -1.43
C ARG A 422 -2.82 12.35 -0.36
N LEU A 423 -2.83 11.24 0.38
CA LEU A 423 -3.83 10.97 1.42
C LEU A 423 -3.55 11.71 2.76
N LEU A 424 -2.27 11.89 3.13
CA LEU A 424 -1.90 12.34 4.49
C LEU A 424 -1.24 13.72 4.54
N LEU A 425 -0.43 14.09 3.53
CA LEU A 425 0.29 15.36 3.52
C LEU A 425 -0.62 16.61 3.49
N PRO A 426 -1.76 16.65 2.75
CA PRO A 426 -2.61 17.85 2.71
C PRO A 426 -3.11 18.29 4.08
N GLN A 427 -3.48 17.34 4.94
CA GLN A 427 -3.90 17.60 6.32
C GLN A 427 -2.78 18.27 7.12
N HIS A 428 -1.54 17.79 7.04
CA HIS A 428 -0.40 18.41 7.73
C HIS A 428 -0.06 19.82 7.20
N ILE A 429 -0.26 20.09 5.91
CA ILE A 429 -0.13 21.45 5.35
C ILE A 429 -1.24 22.35 5.92
N ARG A 430 -2.48 21.84 5.96
CA ARG A 430 -3.66 22.52 6.52
C ARG A 430 -3.46 22.85 8.00
N ASP A 431 -2.96 21.91 8.79
CA ASP A 431 -2.70 22.06 10.23
C ASP A 431 -1.55 23.03 10.52
N TYR A 432 -0.46 23.01 9.73
CA TYR A 432 0.59 24.02 9.84
C TYR A 432 0.06 25.44 9.57
N LEU A 433 -0.73 25.63 8.51
CA LEU A 433 -1.32 26.94 8.19
C LEU A 433 -2.25 27.44 9.31
N ILE A 434 -2.96 26.54 9.99
CA ILE A 434 -4.00 26.86 10.96
C ILE A 434 -3.47 27.02 12.40
N ASP A 435 -2.61 26.11 12.86
CA ASP A 435 -2.17 25.99 14.27
C ASP A 435 -0.63 26.07 14.44
N ASP A 436 0.12 26.31 13.36
CA ASP A 436 1.58 26.59 13.36
C ASP A 436 2.52 25.41 13.69
N ASP A 437 2.03 24.16 13.61
CA ASP A 437 2.87 22.97 13.83
C ASP A 437 3.79 22.64 12.63
N LEU A 438 4.78 23.51 12.42
CA LEU A 438 5.83 23.32 11.42
C LEU A 438 6.63 22.04 11.68
N LYS A 439 6.77 21.62 12.94
CA LYS A 439 7.57 20.44 13.31
C LYS A 439 6.91 19.14 12.86
N SER A 440 5.58 19.04 12.97
CA SER A 440 4.81 17.93 12.41
C SER A 440 4.99 17.87 10.89
N LEU A 441 4.85 19.00 10.20
CA LEU A 441 5.00 19.06 8.74
C LEU A 441 6.44 18.72 8.26
N THR A 442 7.49 19.18 8.93
CA THR A 442 8.88 18.82 8.56
C THR A 442 9.20 17.35 8.86
N ASN A 443 8.71 16.80 9.98
CA ASN A 443 8.83 15.36 10.27
C ASN A 443 8.18 14.49 9.18
N VAL A 444 7.03 14.93 8.64
CA VAL A 444 6.32 14.26 7.55
C VAL A 444 7.12 14.34 6.26
N PHE A 445 7.66 15.50 5.88
CA PHE A 445 8.56 15.61 4.71
C PHE A 445 9.82 14.75 4.85
N GLU A 446 10.40 14.63 6.05
CA GLU A 446 11.51 13.73 6.32
C GLU A 446 11.09 12.25 6.16
N ASN A 447 9.95 11.83 6.72
CA ASN A 447 9.41 10.47 6.58
C ASN A 447 9.01 10.11 5.13
N ILE A 448 8.59 11.10 4.34
CA ILE A 448 8.27 10.93 2.92
C ILE A 448 9.52 10.50 2.15
N LYS A 449 10.71 11.05 2.44
CA LYS A 449 11.95 10.75 1.72
C LYS A 449 12.76 9.60 2.34
N ASN A 450 12.84 9.59 3.67
CA ASN A 450 13.80 8.80 4.43
C ASN A 450 13.09 7.76 5.31
N LEU A 451 13.69 6.57 5.43
CA LEU A 451 13.24 5.56 6.39
C LEU A 451 13.77 5.90 7.79
N VAL A 452 13.17 5.35 8.86
CA VAL A 452 13.61 5.66 10.26
C VAL A 452 15.12 5.48 10.43
N MET A 453 15.65 4.42 9.81
CA MET A 453 17.05 3.99 9.84
C MET A 453 18.04 4.95 9.17
N GLU A 454 17.53 5.95 8.44
CA GLU A 454 18.33 6.90 7.64
C GLU A 454 18.20 8.34 8.15
N LYS A 455 17.33 8.60 9.14
CA LYS A 455 17.18 9.92 9.77
C LYS A 455 18.41 10.29 10.60
N GLU A 456 18.93 11.50 10.42
CA GLU A 456 20.14 11.98 11.13
C GLU A 456 19.98 11.95 12.66
N ASN A 457 18.76 12.18 13.15
CA ASN A 457 18.42 12.17 14.57
C ASN A 457 18.12 10.76 15.13
N ASN A 458 18.09 9.71 14.32
CA ASN A 458 17.90 8.34 14.81
C ASN A 458 19.21 7.80 15.39
N ILE A 459 19.43 8.07 16.68
CA ILE A 459 20.55 7.51 17.43
C ILE A 459 20.48 5.98 17.36
N GLU A 460 21.50 5.33 16.79
CA GLU A 460 21.60 3.85 16.71
C GLU A 460 21.63 3.13 18.09
N LEU A 461 21.37 3.83 19.20
CA LEU A 461 21.44 3.31 20.56
C LEU A 461 20.57 2.05 20.79
N PRO A 462 19.32 1.93 20.29
CA PRO A 462 18.56 0.68 20.45
C PRO A 462 19.23 -0.53 19.76
N ILE A 463 19.82 -0.29 18.59
CA ILE A 463 20.51 -1.30 17.77
C ILE A 463 21.83 -1.70 18.43
N ASN A 464 22.59 -0.71 18.91
CA ASN A 464 23.87 -0.92 19.58
C ASN A 464 23.69 -1.56 20.96
N VAL A 465 22.60 -1.27 21.67
CA VAL A 465 22.18 -2.00 22.88
C VAL A 465 21.84 -3.46 22.56
N LEU A 466 21.21 -3.73 21.42
CA LEU A 466 20.87 -5.09 20.98
C LEU A 466 22.09 -5.92 20.53
N TYR A 467 23.15 -5.30 20.00
CA TYR A 467 24.40 -6.00 19.69
C TYR A 467 25.16 -6.50 20.94
N ILE A 468 25.05 -5.83 22.10
CA ILE A 468 25.74 -6.23 23.34
C ILE A 468 25.38 -7.66 23.78
N PRO A 469 24.10 -8.03 24.02
CA PRO A 469 23.74 -9.40 24.38
C PRO A 469 24.05 -10.40 23.26
N MET A 470 23.90 -10.03 21.99
CA MET A 470 24.26 -10.91 20.86
C MET A 470 25.74 -11.32 20.91
N ILE A 471 26.65 -10.38 21.16
CA ILE A 471 28.08 -10.66 21.32
C ILE A 471 28.33 -11.55 22.55
N ILE A 472 27.69 -11.27 23.68
CA ILE A 472 27.83 -12.05 24.91
C ILE A 472 27.36 -13.51 24.70
N PHE A 473 26.17 -13.72 24.13
CA PHE A 473 25.64 -15.06 23.87
C PHE A 473 26.41 -15.81 22.77
N THR A 474 26.96 -15.10 21.78
CA THR A 474 27.86 -15.70 20.78
C THR A 474 29.16 -16.18 21.42
N CYS A 475 29.83 -15.33 22.20
CA CYS A 475 31.05 -15.70 22.94
C CYS A 475 30.81 -16.84 23.92
N PHE A 476 29.69 -16.85 24.63
CA PHE A 476 29.29 -17.95 25.51
C PHE A 476 29.08 -19.26 24.72
N SER A 477 28.37 -19.20 23.59
CA SER A 477 28.15 -20.36 22.71
C SER A 477 29.46 -20.93 22.16
N VAL A 478 30.39 -20.09 21.70
CA VAL A 478 31.73 -20.51 21.27
C VAL A 478 32.52 -21.13 22.43
N PHE A 479 32.45 -20.58 23.64
CA PHE A 479 33.06 -21.18 24.82
C PHE A 479 32.49 -22.57 25.14
N VAL A 480 31.16 -22.75 25.10
CA VAL A 480 30.51 -24.06 25.25
C VAL A 480 30.96 -25.04 24.17
N MET A 481 31.11 -24.60 22.92
CA MET A 481 31.61 -25.42 21.81
C MET A 481 33.05 -25.92 22.05
N ILE A 482 33.91 -25.08 22.63
CA ILE A 482 35.28 -25.44 23.05
C ILE A 482 35.24 -26.46 24.19
N LEU A 483 34.34 -26.31 25.18
CA LEU A 483 34.18 -27.30 26.26
C LEU A 483 33.66 -28.65 25.74
N VAL A 484 32.67 -28.66 24.85
CA VAL A 484 32.13 -29.89 24.22
C VAL A 484 33.23 -30.62 23.42
N HIS A 485 34.11 -29.87 22.74
CA HIS A 485 35.27 -30.46 22.07
C HIS A 485 36.31 -31.01 23.07
N LYS A 486 36.67 -30.24 24.11
CA LYS A 486 37.64 -30.63 25.15
C LYS A 486 37.21 -31.88 25.93
N TYR A 487 35.93 -31.98 26.28
CA TYR A 487 35.35 -33.10 27.04
C TYR A 487 34.70 -34.17 26.14
N SER A 488 35.01 -34.17 24.84
CA SER A 488 34.45 -35.07 23.81
C SER A 488 34.51 -36.57 24.14
N ASN A 489 35.51 -36.99 24.91
CA ASN A 489 35.69 -38.38 25.35
C ASN A 489 34.84 -38.77 26.57
N HIS A 490 34.25 -37.82 27.30
CA HIS A 490 33.50 -38.07 28.53
C HIS A 490 32.19 -38.84 28.26
N THR A 491 31.88 -39.84 29.08
CA THR A 491 30.82 -40.83 28.83
C THR A 491 29.48 -40.21 28.46
N HIS A 492 29.03 -39.18 29.18
CA HIS A 492 27.76 -38.51 28.88
C HIS A 492 27.78 -37.79 27.53
N ILE A 493 28.79 -36.97 27.23
CA ILE A 493 28.88 -36.22 25.97
C ILE A 493 29.08 -37.18 24.78
N LYS A 494 29.80 -38.29 25.00
CA LYS A 494 30.01 -39.35 24.02
C LYS A 494 28.72 -40.07 23.59
N ILE A 495 27.65 -40.04 24.42
CA ILE A 495 26.29 -40.52 24.06
C ILE A 495 25.57 -39.51 23.15
N PHE A 496 25.72 -38.21 23.38
CA PHE A 496 25.12 -37.16 22.53
C PHE A 496 25.89 -36.90 21.23
N SER A 497 27.15 -37.34 21.10
CA SER A 497 28.04 -37.03 19.95
C SER A 497 28.48 -35.56 19.94
N PRO A 498 29.74 -35.25 20.33
CA PRO A 498 30.26 -33.88 20.38
C PRO A 498 30.09 -33.09 19.07
N ILE A 499 30.15 -33.77 17.92
CA ILE A 499 29.97 -33.15 16.60
C ILE A 499 28.52 -32.66 16.42
N PHE A 500 27.52 -33.43 16.85
CA PHE A 500 26.11 -33.02 16.72
C PHE A 500 25.77 -31.90 17.69
N CYS A 501 26.27 -31.96 18.92
CA CYS A 501 26.20 -30.83 19.85
C CYS A 501 26.81 -29.55 19.26
N ASN A 502 27.99 -29.64 18.62
CA ASN A 502 28.62 -28.47 18.00
C ASN A 502 27.83 -27.94 16.79
N LEU A 503 27.21 -28.80 15.97
CA LEU A 503 26.33 -28.33 14.88
C LEU A 503 25.12 -27.56 15.40
N ILE A 504 24.48 -28.03 16.48
CA ILE A 504 23.36 -27.32 17.12
C ILE A 504 23.84 -25.95 17.65
N ILE A 505 25.01 -25.89 18.27
CA ILE A 505 25.58 -24.62 18.76
C ILE A 505 25.90 -23.67 17.60
N ILE A 506 26.37 -24.17 16.45
CA ILE A 506 26.56 -23.35 15.23
C ILE A 506 25.22 -22.78 14.74
N GLY A 507 24.16 -23.61 14.66
CA GLY A 507 22.82 -23.15 14.30
C GLY A 507 22.28 -22.09 15.27
N ILE A 508 22.45 -22.30 16.58
CA ILE A 508 22.08 -21.31 17.61
C ILE A 508 22.88 -20.00 17.43
N VAL A 509 24.18 -20.06 17.14
CA VAL A 509 24.99 -18.85 16.86
C VAL A 509 24.53 -18.14 15.59
N MET A 510 24.18 -18.87 14.54
CA MET A 510 23.61 -18.27 13.32
C MET A 510 22.28 -17.56 13.62
N ASN A 511 21.37 -18.23 14.35
CA ASN A 511 20.09 -17.66 14.73
C ASN A 511 20.25 -16.39 15.60
N ILE A 512 21.16 -16.40 16.58
CA ILE A 512 21.54 -15.22 17.38
C ILE A 512 22.03 -14.06 16.48
N LEU A 513 22.71 -14.35 15.37
CA LEU A 513 23.21 -13.36 14.42
C LEU A 513 22.18 -12.94 13.36
N SER A 514 21.05 -13.66 13.20
CA SER A 514 20.01 -13.36 12.20
C SER A 514 19.51 -11.89 12.25
N PRO A 515 19.25 -11.27 13.42
CA PRO A 515 18.83 -9.86 13.50
C PRO A 515 19.77 -8.86 12.81
N THR A 516 21.06 -9.19 12.64
CA THR A 516 22.00 -8.31 11.91
C THR A 516 21.61 -8.13 10.44
N PHE A 517 21.02 -9.15 9.81
CA PHE A 517 20.53 -9.10 8.43
C PHE A 517 19.16 -8.40 8.31
N ILE A 518 18.42 -8.28 9.41
CA ILE A 518 17.14 -7.56 9.47
C ILE A 518 17.39 -6.06 9.54
N ILE A 519 18.32 -5.60 10.39
CA ILE A 519 18.36 -4.19 10.82
C ILE A 519 19.00 -3.24 9.79
N LYS A 520 20.02 -3.66 9.01
CA LYS A 520 20.78 -2.72 8.14
C LYS A 520 20.55 -2.95 6.64
N TYR A 521 19.72 -2.07 6.07
CA TYR A 521 19.36 -1.89 4.66
C TYR A 521 18.67 -3.10 4.01
N HIS A 522 17.39 -2.95 3.69
CA HIS A 522 16.61 -3.97 3.01
C HIS A 522 16.78 -3.83 1.50
N THR A 523 17.18 -4.92 0.84
CA THR A 523 17.05 -5.09 -0.60
C THR A 523 16.40 -6.44 -0.85
N ILE A 524 15.69 -6.59 -1.97
CA ILE A 524 14.99 -7.84 -2.31
C ILE A 524 15.96 -9.05 -2.26
N PHE A 525 17.20 -8.88 -2.73
CA PHE A 525 18.27 -9.89 -2.64
C PHE A 525 18.66 -10.24 -1.19
N LYS A 526 18.70 -9.27 -0.27
CA LYS A 526 18.94 -9.55 1.16
C LYS A 526 17.77 -10.28 1.81
N CYS A 527 16.52 -9.97 1.43
CA CYS A 527 15.34 -10.71 1.89
C CYS A 527 15.42 -12.18 1.45
N GLN A 528 15.76 -12.42 0.18
CA GLN A 528 16.01 -13.76 -0.36
C GLN A 528 17.16 -14.48 0.38
N PHE A 529 18.30 -13.81 0.61
CA PHE A 529 19.42 -14.39 1.36
C PHE A 529 19.03 -14.73 2.81
N ARG A 530 18.27 -13.86 3.49
CA ARG A 530 17.79 -14.07 4.86
C ARG A 530 16.93 -15.33 4.96
N TYR A 531 15.97 -15.53 4.05
CA TYR A 531 15.12 -16.72 4.05
C TYR A 531 15.94 -18.03 3.94
N VAL A 532 16.95 -18.04 3.05
CA VAL A 532 17.88 -19.18 2.91
C VAL A 532 18.75 -19.34 4.17
N TYR A 533 19.20 -18.26 4.79
CA TYR A 533 19.99 -18.27 6.03
C TYR A 533 19.20 -18.86 7.21
N GLU A 534 17.96 -18.42 7.41
CA GLU A 534 17.06 -18.93 8.46
C GLU A 534 16.71 -20.42 8.21
N THR A 535 16.57 -20.84 6.94
CA THR A 535 16.46 -22.27 6.60
C THR A 535 17.70 -23.05 7.07
N ILE A 536 18.91 -22.53 6.83
CA ILE A 536 20.17 -23.21 7.19
C ILE A 536 20.33 -23.31 8.71
N ASP A 537 20.08 -22.23 9.47
CA ASP A 537 20.22 -22.26 10.93
C ASP A 537 19.24 -23.23 11.60
N THR A 538 18.00 -23.27 11.11
CA THR A 538 16.96 -24.18 11.58
C THR A 538 17.28 -25.64 11.23
N CYS A 539 17.81 -25.91 10.04
CA CYS A 539 18.29 -27.25 9.66
C CYS A 539 19.50 -27.71 10.51
N LEU A 540 20.40 -26.80 10.89
CA LEU A 540 21.56 -27.07 11.77
C LEU A 540 21.15 -27.35 13.23
N ILE A 541 20.01 -26.84 13.68
CA ILE A 541 19.45 -27.17 15.00
C ILE A 541 18.68 -28.51 14.94
N ILE A 542 17.73 -28.64 14.00
CA ILE A 542 16.75 -29.74 14.01
C ILE A 542 17.38 -31.09 13.59
N PHE A 543 18.10 -31.17 12.47
CA PHE A 543 18.59 -32.48 11.99
C PHE A 543 19.57 -33.15 12.95
N PRO A 544 20.54 -32.45 13.57
CA PRO A 544 21.38 -33.05 14.61
C PRO A 544 20.59 -33.45 15.86
N MET A 545 19.56 -32.68 16.27
CA MET A 545 18.71 -33.05 17.41
C MET A 545 17.92 -34.35 17.17
N VAL A 546 17.38 -34.53 15.95
CA VAL A 546 16.74 -35.79 15.53
C VAL A 546 17.76 -36.93 15.50
N ALA A 547 18.96 -36.70 14.98
CA ALA A 547 20.03 -37.71 14.94
C ALA A 547 20.54 -38.11 16.33
N ILE A 548 20.62 -37.17 17.28
CA ILE A 548 20.89 -37.42 18.69
C ILE A 548 19.81 -38.33 19.29
N THR A 549 18.54 -37.98 19.09
CA THR A 549 17.39 -38.72 19.60
C THR A 549 17.35 -40.15 19.06
N TYR A 550 17.55 -40.32 17.75
CA TYR A 550 17.68 -41.63 17.10
C TYR A 550 18.86 -42.45 17.65
N ARG A 551 20.02 -41.81 17.85
CA ARG A 551 21.23 -42.48 18.38
C ARG A 551 21.04 -42.94 19.82
N ILE A 552 20.39 -42.14 20.66
CA ILE A 552 20.01 -42.53 22.03
C ILE A 552 19.06 -43.74 21.97
N TYR A 553 17.98 -43.66 21.20
CA TYR A 553 17.05 -44.77 21.02
C TYR A 553 17.75 -46.07 20.56
N TYR A 554 18.63 -45.99 19.56
CA TYR A 554 19.39 -47.14 19.05
C TYR A 554 20.28 -47.77 20.14
N ILE A 555 20.91 -46.96 21.00
CA ILE A 555 21.75 -47.44 22.12
C ILE A 555 20.90 -48.15 23.19
N TYR A 556 19.72 -47.62 23.52
CA TYR A 556 18.83 -48.25 24.51
C TYR A 556 18.12 -49.49 23.99
N SER A 557 17.76 -49.54 22.69
CA SER A 557 17.06 -50.66 22.06
C SER A 557 17.96 -51.89 21.86
N ASN A 558 19.23 -51.69 21.46
CA ASN A 558 20.15 -52.80 21.14
C ASN A 558 20.89 -53.41 22.35
N LYS A 559 20.38 -53.22 23.59
CA LYS A 559 21.04 -53.64 24.84
C LYS A 559 21.32 -55.15 24.98
N SER A 560 20.81 -56.01 24.10
CA SER A 560 20.82 -57.46 24.28
C SER A 560 21.92 -58.24 23.54
N LYS A 561 22.66 -57.67 22.56
CA LYS A 561 23.52 -58.49 21.68
C LYS A 561 24.89 -57.97 21.20
N LEU A 562 25.34 -56.74 21.51
CA LEU A 562 26.62 -56.23 20.96
C LEU A 562 27.50 -55.43 21.94
N ASN A 563 28.81 -55.62 21.83
CA ASN A 563 29.85 -54.84 22.54
C ASN A 563 29.79 -53.36 22.14
N ILE A 564 29.25 -52.54 23.05
CA ILE A 564 28.90 -51.12 22.85
C ILE A 564 30.10 -50.25 22.40
N GLY A 565 31.34 -50.63 22.72
CA GLY A 565 32.53 -49.82 22.48
C GLY A 565 33.02 -49.72 21.02
N GLN A 566 32.79 -50.73 20.17
CA GLN A 566 33.63 -50.92 18.95
C GLN A 566 32.99 -50.57 17.60
N ARG A 567 31.67 -50.34 17.50
CA ARG A 567 30.99 -50.09 16.20
C ARG A 567 30.25 -48.76 16.05
N LEU A 568 30.31 -47.85 17.02
CA LEU A 568 29.65 -46.53 16.97
C LEU A 568 30.44 -45.47 16.14
N LYS A 569 30.78 -45.78 14.87
CA LYS A 569 31.29 -44.77 13.93
C LYS A 569 30.14 -43.92 13.38
N ASN A 570 29.93 -42.75 13.98
CA ASN A 570 28.87 -41.79 13.59
C ASN A 570 29.00 -41.19 12.17
N THR A 571 30.03 -41.54 11.40
CA THR A 571 30.35 -40.92 10.11
C THR A 571 29.21 -41.01 9.10
N TYR A 572 28.53 -42.17 9.00
CA TYR A 572 27.39 -42.32 8.10
C TYR A 572 26.20 -41.42 8.49
N LEU A 573 25.89 -41.34 9.79
CA LEU A 573 24.80 -40.48 10.29
C LEU A 573 25.14 -38.98 10.08
N LEU A 574 26.41 -38.59 10.26
CA LEU A 574 26.87 -37.25 9.93
C LEU A 574 26.76 -36.94 8.43
N ILE A 575 27.17 -37.87 7.55
CA ILE A 575 27.04 -37.71 6.10
C ILE A 575 25.57 -37.54 5.69
N ILE A 576 24.66 -38.35 6.25
CA ILE A 576 23.22 -38.22 6.01
C ILE A 576 22.72 -36.83 6.42
N ILE A 577 23.06 -36.34 7.60
CA ILE A 577 22.68 -34.98 8.05
C ILE A 577 23.22 -33.90 7.11
N MET A 578 24.50 -33.95 6.73
CA MET A 578 25.09 -32.95 5.83
C MET A 578 24.46 -32.97 4.44
N VAL A 579 24.08 -34.14 3.93
CA VAL A 579 23.34 -34.28 2.67
C VAL A 579 21.90 -33.76 2.82
N SER A 580 21.21 -34.02 3.94
CA SER A 580 19.88 -33.46 4.22
C SER A 580 19.91 -31.94 4.31
N ILE A 581 20.88 -31.34 5.01
CA ILE A 581 21.05 -29.87 5.08
C ILE A 581 21.28 -29.30 3.68
N LEU A 582 22.18 -29.91 2.89
CA LEU A 582 22.46 -29.47 1.52
C LEU A 582 21.20 -29.52 0.63
N ILE A 583 20.42 -30.62 0.70
CA ILE A 583 19.16 -30.76 -0.05
C ILE A 583 18.15 -29.68 0.38
N MET A 584 17.94 -29.46 1.68
CA MET A 584 17.02 -28.41 2.17
C MET A 584 17.46 -27.01 1.75
N THR A 585 18.78 -26.74 1.76
CA THR A 585 19.33 -25.45 1.29
C THR A 585 19.05 -25.25 -0.20
N MET A 586 19.27 -26.27 -1.03
CA MET A 586 19.00 -26.21 -2.47
C MET A 586 17.49 -26.07 -2.78
N ILE A 587 16.63 -26.71 -2.00
CA ILE A 587 15.16 -26.55 -2.09
C ILE A 587 14.76 -25.12 -1.71
N SER A 588 15.28 -24.59 -0.61
CA SER A 588 14.98 -23.22 -0.15
C SER A 588 15.46 -22.17 -1.16
N ILE A 589 16.65 -22.31 -1.73
CA ILE A 589 17.13 -21.45 -2.84
C ILE A 589 16.19 -21.54 -4.04
N GLY A 590 15.69 -22.74 -4.38
CA GLY A 590 14.72 -22.95 -5.46
C GLY A 590 13.40 -22.22 -5.20
N ILE A 591 12.79 -22.42 -4.02
CA ILE A 591 11.55 -21.74 -3.61
C ILE A 591 11.74 -20.21 -3.61
N THR A 592 12.87 -19.74 -3.07
CA THR A 592 13.24 -18.31 -2.96
C THR A 592 13.38 -17.60 -4.31
N TYR A 593 13.73 -18.33 -5.37
CA TYR A 593 13.99 -17.75 -6.70
C TYR A 593 12.85 -17.99 -7.70
N TYR A 594 12.14 -19.13 -7.61
CA TYR A 594 11.11 -19.52 -8.58
C TYR A 594 9.67 -19.44 -8.06
N SER A 595 9.44 -19.48 -6.74
CA SER A 595 8.08 -19.51 -6.16
C SER A 595 7.72 -18.22 -5.43
N LEU A 596 8.62 -17.70 -4.59
CA LEU A 596 8.36 -16.54 -3.75
C LEU A 596 8.77 -15.23 -4.42
N LYS A 597 7.83 -14.29 -4.50
CA LYS A 597 8.10 -12.91 -4.95
C LYS A 597 8.31 -12.01 -3.74
N PHE A 598 9.57 -11.84 -3.35
CA PHE A 598 9.96 -10.94 -2.28
C PHE A 598 9.75 -9.48 -2.66
N TYR A 599 9.28 -8.68 -1.70
CA TYR A 599 9.10 -7.24 -1.79
C TYR A 599 9.47 -6.55 -0.47
N LEU A 600 9.54 -5.23 -0.50
CA LEU A 600 9.79 -4.40 0.68
C LEU A 600 8.53 -3.62 1.03
N ILE A 601 8.19 -3.60 2.30
CA ILE A 601 7.02 -2.89 2.83
C ILE A 601 7.45 -2.06 4.05
N SER A 602 6.94 -0.84 4.22
CA SER A 602 7.15 -0.05 5.44
C SER A 602 5.98 -0.21 6.40
N TYR A 603 6.25 -0.69 7.62
CA TYR A 603 5.34 -0.52 8.75
C TYR A 603 5.37 0.93 9.22
N GLY A 604 4.22 1.42 9.69
CA GLY A 604 3.99 2.84 10.01
C GLY A 604 3.70 3.68 8.77
N SER A 605 3.53 4.99 8.98
CA SER A 605 3.12 5.97 7.97
C SER A 605 4.05 7.18 7.94
N ILE A 606 3.89 8.07 6.95
CA ILE A 606 4.60 9.35 6.92
C ILE A 606 4.24 10.31 8.07
N GLU A 607 3.09 10.12 8.72
CA GLU A 607 2.70 10.83 9.96
C GLU A 607 3.58 10.41 11.15
N THR A 608 4.12 9.19 11.12
CA THR A 608 4.75 8.52 12.27
C THR A 608 6.23 8.23 12.01
N TYR A 609 6.53 7.02 11.53
CA TYR A 609 7.87 6.60 11.13
C TYR A 609 7.75 5.39 10.19
N ARG A 610 8.49 5.37 9.08
CA ARG A 610 8.44 4.28 8.10
C ARG A 610 9.56 3.27 8.34
N HIS A 611 9.25 2.16 9.00
CA HIS A 611 10.21 1.06 9.25
C HIS A 611 10.13 0.01 8.13
N PRO A 612 11.15 -0.14 7.29
CA PRO A 612 11.16 -1.13 6.20
C PRO A 612 11.21 -2.56 6.75
N THR A 613 10.53 -3.49 6.08
CA THR A 613 10.63 -4.94 6.34
C THR A 613 10.56 -5.72 5.03
N CYS A 614 10.98 -6.98 5.09
CA CYS A 614 10.88 -7.93 3.99
C CYS A 614 9.55 -8.68 4.08
N SER A 615 8.77 -8.69 3.00
CA SER A 615 7.61 -9.57 2.83
C SER A 615 7.74 -10.35 1.51
N TYR A 616 6.85 -11.31 1.26
CA TYR A 616 6.77 -12.07 0.01
C TYR A 616 5.31 -12.40 -0.33
N GLU A 617 4.98 -12.46 -1.62
CA GLU A 617 3.69 -13.04 -2.03
C GLU A 617 3.71 -14.55 -1.80
N GLU A 618 2.78 -15.04 -0.98
CA GLU A 618 2.48 -16.47 -0.84
C GLU A 618 1.94 -17.00 -2.18
N GLY A 619 2.71 -17.88 -2.82
CA GLY A 619 2.23 -18.65 -3.96
C GLY A 619 1.58 -19.94 -3.48
N GLN A 620 0.53 -20.43 -4.15
CA GLN A 620 -0.23 -21.65 -3.76
C GLN A 620 0.63 -22.91 -3.50
N ILE A 621 1.85 -22.97 -4.05
CA ILE A 621 2.81 -24.05 -3.80
C ILE A 621 3.42 -23.94 -2.39
N PHE A 622 3.63 -22.71 -1.89
CA PHE A 622 4.22 -22.42 -0.60
C PHE A 622 3.36 -22.96 0.54
N ASP A 623 2.06 -22.60 0.56
CA ASP A 623 1.07 -23.09 1.53
C ASP A 623 1.09 -24.61 1.63
N ILE A 624 1.13 -25.31 0.48
CA ILE A 624 1.22 -26.76 0.43
C ILE A 624 2.55 -27.22 1.06
N THR A 625 3.69 -26.66 0.65
CA THR A 625 5.01 -27.10 1.15
C THR A 625 5.26 -26.82 2.63
N GLU A 626 4.85 -25.66 3.16
CA GLU A 626 5.03 -25.33 4.58
C GLU A 626 3.93 -26.00 5.42
N LEU A 627 2.66 -25.81 5.07
CA LEU A 627 1.56 -26.32 5.88
C LEU A 627 1.49 -27.85 5.86
N GLU A 628 1.66 -28.53 4.71
CA GLU A 628 1.71 -30.00 4.70
C GLU A 628 3.07 -30.54 5.15
N GLY A 629 4.19 -29.90 4.80
CA GLY A 629 5.53 -30.35 5.21
C GLY A 629 5.72 -30.30 6.73
N ILE A 630 5.29 -29.22 7.38
CA ILE A 630 5.31 -29.09 8.84
C ILE A 630 4.25 -30.00 9.48
N LYS A 631 3.04 -30.14 8.91
CA LYS A 631 2.03 -31.09 9.44
C LYS A 631 2.47 -32.56 9.32
N GLU A 632 3.15 -32.97 8.25
CA GLU A 632 3.70 -34.33 8.15
C GLU A 632 4.76 -34.61 9.23
N LEU A 633 5.65 -33.66 9.51
CA LEU A 633 6.63 -33.79 10.58
C LEU A 633 5.98 -33.78 11.98
N LEU A 634 5.11 -32.80 12.25
CA LEU A 634 4.52 -32.58 13.58
C LEU A 634 3.32 -33.48 13.92
N ILE A 635 2.53 -33.91 12.93
CA ILE A 635 1.27 -34.67 13.15
C ILE A 635 1.41 -36.15 12.78
N TYR A 636 2.14 -36.50 11.72
CA TYR A 636 2.32 -37.92 11.36
C TYR A 636 3.56 -38.55 12.01
N LYS A 637 4.70 -37.84 12.05
CA LYS A 637 5.95 -38.41 12.57
C LYS A 637 6.11 -38.21 14.08
N LEU A 638 5.84 -37.03 14.63
CA LEU A 638 6.08 -36.77 16.07
C LEU A 638 5.11 -37.46 17.07
N PRO A 639 3.81 -37.67 16.81
CA PRO A 639 2.94 -38.42 17.72
C PRO A 639 3.29 -39.92 17.77
N SER A 640 3.82 -40.48 16.67
CA SER A 640 4.44 -41.81 16.68
C SER A 640 5.66 -41.90 17.63
N GLN A 641 6.34 -40.77 17.85
CA GLN A 641 7.41 -40.62 18.84
C GLN A 641 6.89 -40.19 20.23
N GLY A 642 5.67 -39.65 20.34
CA GLY A 642 4.95 -39.50 21.62
C GLY A 642 4.72 -40.85 22.32
N TYR A 643 4.45 -41.91 21.55
CA TYR A 643 4.46 -43.29 22.02
C TYR A 643 5.85 -43.77 22.49
N PHE A 644 6.94 -43.17 22.01
CA PHE A 644 8.29 -43.42 22.52
C PHE A 644 8.61 -42.62 23.77
N GLY A 645 8.25 -41.33 23.84
CA GLY A 645 8.45 -40.50 25.04
C GLY A 645 7.70 -41.04 26.25
N SER A 646 6.42 -41.39 26.07
CA SER A 646 5.61 -42.04 27.11
C SER A 646 6.15 -43.41 27.53
N ARG A 647 6.59 -44.26 26.59
CA ARG A 647 7.26 -45.54 26.92
C ARG A 647 8.61 -45.34 27.61
N LEU A 648 9.38 -44.32 27.26
CA LEU A 648 10.66 -44.03 27.91
C LEU A 648 10.43 -43.61 29.38
N ILE A 649 9.46 -42.73 29.63
CA ILE A 649 9.05 -42.33 30.98
C ILE A 649 8.49 -43.53 31.77
N TYR A 650 7.70 -44.40 31.14
CA TYR A 650 7.19 -45.63 31.75
C TYR A 650 8.31 -46.60 32.15
N VAL A 651 9.28 -46.84 31.27
CA VAL A 651 10.45 -47.69 31.55
C VAL A 651 11.37 -47.07 32.62
N ILE A 652 11.46 -45.75 32.70
CA ILE A 652 12.18 -45.04 33.77
C ILE A 652 11.45 -45.12 35.11
N LYS A 653 10.11 -45.06 35.13
CA LYS A 653 9.29 -45.23 36.35
C LYS A 653 9.19 -46.68 36.83
N HIS A 654 9.32 -47.66 35.93
CA HIS A 654 9.13 -49.08 36.23
C HIS A 654 10.31 -49.94 35.73
N PRO A 655 11.51 -49.78 36.33
CA PRO A 655 12.59 -50.74 36.12
C PRO A 655 12.17 -52.11 36.68
N GLN A 656 12.01 -53.10 35.80
CA GLN A 656 11.72 -54.46 36.22
C GLN A 656 12.90 -55.05 36.99
N ILE A 657 12.67 -55.46 38.23
CA ILE A 657 13.65 -56.15 39.08
C ILE A 657 13.81 -57.58 38.53
N PRO A 658 15.00 -58.03 38.11
CA PRO A 658 15.20 -59.39 37.65
C PRO A 658 15.25 -60.35 38.85
N SER A 659 14.31 -61.29 38.91
CA SER A 659 14.29 -62.35 39.91
C SER A 659 15.19 -63.53 39.50
N GLN A 660 16.12 -63.90 40.39
CA GLN A 660 16.79 -65.20 40.58
C GLN A 660 17.02 -66.14 39.38
N ILE A 661 18.30 -66.46 39.13
CA ILE A 661 18.80 -67.82 38.85
C ILE A 661 20.08 -68.01 39.68
N ASP A 662 20.38 -69.25 40.08
CA ASP A 662 21.13 -69.60 41.29
C ASP A 662 22.67 -69.77 41.18
N ASP A 663 23.27 -70.15 42.31
CA ASP A 663 24.68 -70.28 42.67
C ASP A 663 25.58 -71.13 41.74
N SER A 664 26.88 -70.80 41.71
CA SER A 664 27.95 -71.80 41.93
C SER A 664 29.36 -71.20 42.19
N TYR A 665 30.02 -71.76 43.21
CA TYR A 665 31.45 -71.75 43.59
C TYR A 665 32.48 -71.18 42.57
N TYR A 666 33.48 -70.38 42.98
CA TYR A 666 34.53 -70.78 43.95
C TYR A 666 35.20 -69.63 44.73
N TYR A 667 35.84 -69.96 45.86
CA TYR A 667 36.69 -69.11 46.69
C TYR A 667 38.11 -68.91 46.11
N ASP A 668 38.77 -67.77 46.40
CA ASP A 668 39.92 -67.75 47.33
C ASP A 668 40.21 -66.35 47.93
N ASN A 669 41.12 -66.31 48.91
CA ASN A 669 41.50 -65.24 49.85
C ASN A 669 42.09 -63.95 49.21
N SER A 670 42.20 -62.79 49.90
CA SER A 670 42.58 -62.63 51.32
C SER A 670 42.24 -61.29 52.00
N ASN A 671 42.19 -61.34 53.35
CA ASN A 671 42.49 -60.29 54.34
C ASN A 671 41.54 -59.08 54.59
N TYR A 672 40.86 -59.15 55.74
CA TYR A 672 40.73 -58.15 56.83
C TYR A 672 40.50 -56.63 56.52
N ASN A 673 39.65 -55.87 57.23
CA ASN A 673 38.91 -56.17 58.49
C ASN A 673 37.59 -55.36 58.65
N VAL A 674 36.73 -55.86 59.54
CA VAL A 674 35.42 -55.33 60.01
C VAL A 674 35.67 -54.58 61.37
N PRO A 675 34.76 -53.87 62.12
CA PRO A 675 33.32 -53.53 62.01
C PRO A 675 33.02 -51.98 61.94
N ASN A 676 31.81 -51.41 62.11
CA ASN A 676 30.49 -51.93 62.54
C ASN A 676 29.24 -51.19 61.98
N SER A 677 28.08 -51.77 62.28
CA SER A 677 26.68 -51.30 62.23
C SER A 677 26.41 -49.91 62.88
N TYR A 678 25.25 -49.23 62.71
CA TYR A 678 23.87 -49.65 63.06
C TYR A 678 22.74 -49.11 62.14
N TYR A 679 21.63 -49.85 62.13
CA TYR A 679 20.29 -49.40 61.70
C TYR A 679 19.62 -48.53 62.76
N LEU A 680 18.65 -47.71 62.37
CA LEU A 680 17.44 -47.43 63.17
C LEU A 680 16.26 -47.03 62.27
N ASN A 681 15.04 -47.03 62.84
CA ASN A 681 13.79 -47.28 62.09
C ASN A 681 12.76 -46.11 62.16
N GLU A 682 11.60 -46.35 61.53
CA GLU A 682 10.45 -45.48 61.28
C GLU A 682 9.83 -44.72 62.48
N ASN A 683 9.03 -43.71 62.11
CA ASN A 683 7.84 -43.20 62.81
C ASN A 683 7.99 -42.37 64.11
N GLY A 684 7.78 -41.04 63.99
CA GLY A 684 6.77 -40.37 64.83
C GLY A 684 7.06 -38.97 65.40
N LYS A 685 6.05 -38.09 65.26
CA LYS A 685 5.64 -37.00 66.19
C LYS A 685 6.57 -35.78 66.44
N THR A 686 6.29 -34.72 65.66
CA THR A 686 5.77 -33.39 66.10
C THR A 686 6.45 -32.53 67.20
N THR A 687 6.36 -31.20 66.95
CA THR A 687 6.28 -30.05 67.90
C THR A 687 7.52 -29.54 68.66
N ILE A 688 8.15 -28.50 68.10
CA ILE A 688 8.31 -27.13 68.65
C ILE A 688 8.65 -26.97 70.15
N SER A 689 9.81 -26.36 70.47
CA SER A 689 9.85 -25.08 71.24
C SER A 689 11.26 -24.45 71.44
N ASN A 690 11.39 -23.20 70.96
CA ASN A 690 11.96 -21.98 71.58
C ASN A 690 13.39 -21.86 72.18
N TYR A 691 13.80 -20.58 72.25
CA TYR A 691 14.90 -19.92 73.00
C TYR A 691 16.30 -19.82 72.32
N PRO A 692 17.09 -18.73 72.56
CA PRO A 692 16.68 -17.31 72.45
C PRO A 692 17.79 -16.33 71.91
N PHE A 693 17.42 -15.04 71.76
CA PHE A 693 18.23 -13.78 71.83
C PHE A 693 19.71 -13.77 71.34
N SER A 694 20.20 -12.81 70.52
CA SER A 694 19.76 -11.44 70.14
C SER A 694 20.55 -10.96 68.88
N LYS A 695 20.81 -9.68 68.48
CA LYS A 695 20.74 -8.33 69.08
C LYS A 695 20.84 -7.19 68.03
N ASN A 696 20.56 -5.95 68.45
CA ASN A 696 21.02 -4.62 67.96
C ASN A 696 21.01 -4.26 66.45
N THR A 697 19.97 -3.51 66.06
CA THR A 697 20.03 -2.10 65.53
C THR A 697 21.11 -1.69 64.50
N ASN A 698 20.68 -1.22 63.32
CA ASN A 698 20.50 0.23 63.06
C ASN A 698 19.76 0.56 61.74
N ASN A 699 19.32 1.81 61.62
CA ASN A 699 18.44 2.32 60.55
C ASN A 699 19.16 2.58 59.21
N ASN A 700 18.47 2.39 58.08
CA ASN A 700 17.85 3.53 57.37
C ASN A 700 16.91 3.10 56.22
N GLN A 701 16.04 4.02 55.82
CA GLN A 701 15.05 3.85 54.75
C GLN A 701 15.69 4.07 53.37
N TYR A 702 15.14 3.43 52.33
CA TYR A 702 14.39 4.14 51.26
C TYR A 702 13.56 3.14 50.43
N SER A 703 12.53 3.63 49.76
CA SER A 703 11.48 2.82 49.13
C SER A 703 11.49 2.88 47.60
N PHE A 704 11.27 1.74 46.94
CA PHE A 704 10.80 1.68 45.56
C PHE A 704 9.40 1.04 45.49
N PRO A 705 8.47 1.56 44.66
CA PRO A 705 7.12 1.03 44.54
C PRO A 705 7.08 -0.27 43.71
N LYS A 706 5.99 -1.02 43.85
CA LYS A 706 5.75 -2.28 43.13
C LYS A 706 5.38 -2.03 41.67
N LEU A 707 5.87 -2.89 40.77
CA LEU A 707 5.25 -3.12 39.47
C LEU A 707 3.87 -3.80 39.67
N TYR A 708 2.92 -3.45 38.81
CA TYR A 708 1.64 -4.15 38.69
C TYR A 708 1.77 -5.36 37.75
N ASN A 709 1.13 -6.47 38.09
CA ASN A 709 0.88 -7.54 37.13
C ASN A 709 -0.28 -7.12 36.22
N PHE A 710 -0.17 -7.46 34.93
CA PHE A 710 -1.32 -7.56 34.02
C PHE A 710 -1.46 -9.02 33.60
N ASP A 711 -2.58 -9.62 33.95
CA ASP A 711 -2.99 -10.98 33.57
C ASP A 711 -4.51 -10.99 33.38
N ASN A 712 -4.98 -11.78 32.41
CA ASN A 712 -6.39 -11.96 32.00
C ASN A 712 -7.07 -10.74 31.33
N TYR A 713 -7.41 -10.90 30.05
CA TYR A 713 -8.83 -11.01 29.66
C TYR A 713 -8.95 -11.85 28.38
N ASN A 714 -9.72 -12.93 28.45
CA ASN A 714 -10.15 -13.75 27.30
C ASN A 714 -11.30 -14.66 27.78
N LYS A 715 -12.27 -15.01 26.90
CA LYS A 715 -13.68 -15.39 27.25
C LYS A 715 -14.53 -14.14 27.60
N GLU A 716 -15.84 -14.05 27.32
CA GLU A 716 -16.86 -14.90 26.65
C GLU A 716 -18.06 -13.98 26.28
N ASN A 717 -19.10 -14.34 25.48
CA ASN A 717 -19.53 -15.60 24.84
C ASN A 717 -20.38 -15.29 23.57
N ASP A 718 -20.73 -16.31 22.78
CA ASP A 718 -21.81 -16.25 21.76
C ASP A 718 -23.22 -16.32 22.42
N TYR A 719 -24.28 -15.75 21.81
CA TYR A 719 -25.55 -16.46 21.45
C TYR A 719 -26.72 -15.61 20.88
N TYR A 720 -27.42 -16.23 19.91
CA TYR A 720 -28.82 -16.12 19.43
C TYR A 720 -29.47 -14.82 18.87
N ASP A 721 -29.72 -14.88 17.55
CA ASP A 721 -31.03 -15.05 16.87
C ASP A 721 -32.25 -14.11 17.08
N SER A 722 -32.65 -13.54 15.93
CA SER A 722 -34.00 -13.47 15.33
C SER A 722 -35.24 -12.99 16.11
N GLU A 723 -35.96 -12.02 15.51
CA GLU A 723 -37.35 -12.28 15.09
C GLU A 723 -37.80 -11.40 13.91
N ASN A 724 -38.99 -11.65 13.36
CA ASN A 724 -39.57 -10.97 12.19
C ASN A 724 -40.61 -9.91 12.58
N SER A 725 -40.82 -8.84 11.79
CA SER A 725 -42.10 -8.63 11.08
C SER A 725 -42.28 -7.31 10.28
N LYS A 726 -42.54 -7.48 8.98
CA LYS A 726 -43.62 -6.87 8.16
C LYS A 726 -44.15 -5.43 8.45
N SER A 727 -43.85 -4.54 7.50
CA SER A 727 -44.80 -3.69 6.74
C SER A 727 -45.62 -2.58 7.43
N LYS A 728 -45.59 -1.37 6.83
CA LYS A 728 -46.73 -0.82 6.07
C LYS A 728 -46.34 0.39 5.20
N LEU A 729 -47.16 0.66 4.17
CA LEU A 729 -47.20 1.96 3.50
C LEU A 729 -47.95 2.97 4.38
N ASN A 730 -47.63 4.25 4.25
CA ASN A 730 -48.62 5.25 3.82
C ASN A 730 -47.93 6.51 3.25
N ASN A 731 -48.62 7.19 2.34
CA ASN A 731 -48.28 8.55 1.95
C ASN A 731 -48.82 9.51 3.03
N GLU A 732 -48.21 10.68 3.18
CA GLU A 732 -48.99 11.91 3.35
C GLU A 732 -48.17 13.13 2.87
N ASN A 733 -48.84 14.03 2.15
CA ASN A 733 -48.28 15.32 1.76
C ASN A 733 -48.58 16.33 2.87
N THR A 734 -47.64 17.24 3.16
CA THR A 734 -47.97 18.57 3.69
C THR A 734 -47.00 19.59 3.15
N ASP A 735 -47.50 20.50 2.32
CA ASP A 735 -46.87 21.80 2.11
C ASP A 735 -46.81 22.57 3.43
N TYR A 736 -45.75 23.35 3.66
CA TYR A 736 -45.85 24.53 4.50
C TYR A 736 -45.11 25.72 3.91
N ILE A 737 -45.75 26.88 4.00
CA ILE A 737 -45.38 28.12 3.33
C ILE A 737 -44.55 29.01 4.27
N ASN A 738 -43.69 29.84 3.66
CA ASN A 738 -43.02 31.02 4.20
C ASN A 738 -43.52 31.54 5.57
N GLU A 739 -42.59 31.81 6.50
CA GLU A 739 -42.73 32.99 7.35
C GLU A 739 -41.42 33.78 7.42
N THR A 740 -41.44 35.00 6.90
CA THR A 740 -40.35 35.98 7.01
C THR A 740 -40.37 36.64 8.38
N LYS A 741 -39.20 36.82 9.02
CA LYS A 741 -39.04 37.80 10.11
C LYS A 741 -37.81 38.67 9.91
N TYR A 742 -37.99 39.96 10.19
CA TYR A 742 -37.02 41.04 10.08
C TYR A 742 -36.48 41.42 11.47
N SER A 743 -35.62 42.44 11.48
CA SER A 743 -35.27 43.36 12.58
C SER A 743 -34.43 42.86 13.76
N GLU A 744 -33.19 43.34 13.76
CA GLU A 744 -32.59 44.18 14.84
C GLU A 744 -32.30 43.58 16.22
N SER A 745 -31.02 43.25 16.43
CA SER A 745 -30.18 43.90 17.46
C SER A 745 -28.70 43.81 17.10
#